data_AF-A0A1Q8S0R4-F1
#
_entry.id   AF-A0A1Q8S0R4-F1
#
_cell.length_a   1.000
_cell.length_b   1.000
_cell.length_c   1.000
_cell.angle_alpha   90.00
_cell.angle_beta   90.00
_cell.angle_gamma   90.00
#
_symmetry.space_group_name_H-M   'P 1'
#
loop_
_entity.id
_entity.type
_entity.pdbx_description
1 polymer ?
#
loop_
_entity_poly.entity_id
_entity_poly.type
_entity_poly.pdbx_seq_one_letter_code
_entity_poly.pdbx_strand_id
1 'polypeptide(L)'
;MYAFQCQVFNAALRAVSVPAKKSPYANSVHNWKATTTLLSLSSNLDRPLVIEQESYRAIRRVLLALPKSDSERDTASTLISSWPPYRILRDGMEEKAGTEEYLSRVTKAGIMMQEAGYSKKEIDLVVDILGGMAPDGSPTIQTRSVYPRRASDDHATWAALIRTTRNAQEAWAIFKHPPDPGVKPTLEVYWQLILKLGAKPPKPNHNNLPGDGREVFPFDDMNLSEFEKARVTPPSIRTVTDEMFKAGFVLGIRELAWLIRNAPTVSLALHYIDHSSLDDKLKREFRRCMEKREVPSAALTEAPRDILHACIDLLCRLQPNRTANTSALFRDRSFQNIHNAMRLAKMGWASADASGRAWESILFALARPNIMVSNNQPQYNNVEVLLLVLEVLETAEGRCGLSLSMMDFFATVIRKATFPRLTILLNNWASNSTSRPEDQQFLSLYRRPVLERFTPTRPAFKSHDTPKPSQPSWRKLLTPIFQSQQSGKLQTACEIVQEASEQLKACWRVLATDGPASDPNVNGLVKASQINTYMRTLAFVGDREEMVRVLWWVIREWAPKAGSGLSLADAERLERAVRAFRAFAEPMLDEDVVAPLREEIIEQSYGESKCVVYWPGDEEIEEYINSDEWGNLQNLRAVLTMAKDAKEHEECEK
;
A
#
# COMPACT_ATOMS: atom_id res chain seq x y z
N MET A 1 26.92 20.60 -39.75
CA MET A 1 26.23 21.23 -38.60
C MET A 1 24.81 20.68 -38.40
N TYR A 2 23.91 20.75 -39.40
CA TYR A 2 22.52 20.24 -39.29
C TYR A 2 22.42 18.75 -38.90
N ALA A 3 23.19 17.86 -39.53
CA ALA A 3 23.18 16.44 -39.18
C ALA A 3 23.55 16.17 -37.71
N PHE A 4 24.50 16.94 -37.15
CA PHE A 4 24.87 16.84 -35.74
C PHE A 4 23.75 17.35 -34.82
N GLN A 5 23.05 18.43 -35.20
CA GLN A 5 21.88 18.91 -34.47
C GLN A 5 20.77 17.84 -34.44
N CYS A 6 20.48 17.19 -35.57
CA CYS A 6 19.56 16.05 -35.62
C CYS A 6 20.02 14.91 -34.71
N GLN A 7 21.31 14.56 -34.72
CA GLN A 7 21.85 13.48 -33.88
C GLN A 7 21.68 13.78 -32.38
N VAL A 8 22.02 14.99 -31.94
CA VAL A 8 21.88 15.42 -30.53
C VAL A 8 20.41 15.44 -30.12
N PHE A 9 19.54 15.98 -30.96
CA PHE A 9 18.09 16.00 -30.73
C PHE A 9 17.49 14.60 -30.58
N ASN A 10 17.83 13.67 -31.47
CA ASN A 10 17.37 12.28 -31.40
C ASN A 10 17.98 11.52 -30.21
N ALA A 11 19.21 11.84 -29.79
CA ALA A 11 19.76 11.32 -28.55
C ALA A 11 19.00 11.83 -27.32
N ALA A 12 18.66 13.12 -27.29
CA ALA A 12 17.89 13.73 -26.21
C ALA A 12 16.48 13.12 -26.09
N LEU A 13 15.75 12.97 -27.21
CA LEU A 13 14.42 12.33 -27.22
C LEU A 13 14.47 10.91 -26.63
N ARG A 14 15.49 10.12 -26.99
CA ARG A 14 15.67 8.77 -26.45
C ARG A 14 16.04 8.77 -24.97
N ALA A 15 16.82 9.75 -24.50
CA ALA A 15 17.20 9.86 -23.09
C ALA A 15 16.01 10.23 -22.21
N VAL A 16 15.19 11.20 -22.63
CA VAL A 16 14.01 11.63 -21.87
C VAL A 16 12.85 10.64 -21.92
N SER A 17 12.89 9.64 -22.80
CA SER A 17 11.87 8.59 -22.86
C SER A 17 12.07 7.46 -21.84
N VAL A 18 13.13 7.51 -21.02
CA VAL A 18 13.41 6.45 -20.03
C VAL A 18 12.39 6.57 -18.88
N PRO A 19 11.63 5.51 -18.58
CA PRO A 19 10.68 5.52 -17.47
C PRO A 19 11.40 5.71 -16.13
N ALA A 20 10.79 6.45 -15.21
CA ALA A 20 11.28 6.55 -13.85
C ALA A 20 11.30 5.17 -13.16
N LYS A 21 12.38 4.86 -12.42
CA LYS A 21 12.48 3.59 -11.67
C LYS A 21 11.38 3.47 -10.60
N LYS A 22 10.97 4.59 -10.00
CA LYS A 22 9.90 4.68 -9.02
C LYS A 22 8.66 5.29 -9.69
N SER A 23 7.50 4.68 -9.48
CA SER A 23 6.20 5.17 -9.97
C SER A 23 6.22 5.64 -11.43
N PRO A 24 6.61 4.77 -12.39
CA PRO A 24 6.84 5.18 -13.78
C PRO A 24 5.61 5.80 -14.45
N TYR A 25 4.41 5.34 -14.14
CA TYR A 25 3.16 5.90 -14.69
C TYR A 25 2.84 7.29 -14.14
N ALA A 26 3.09 7.53 -12.85
CA ALA A 26 2.87 8.86 -12.24
C ALA A 26 3.86 9.89 -12.78
N ASN A 27 5.11 9.47 -13.00
CA ASN A 27 6.19 10.34 -13.46
C ASN A 27 6.24 10.51 -14.99
N SER A 28 5.44 9.77 -15.76
CA SER A 28 5.44 9.83 -17.23
C SER A 28 5.06 11.21 -17.77
N VAL A 29 4.30 12.00 -16.99
CA VAL A 29 3.95 13.39 -17.32
C VAL A 29 5.20 14.27 -17.45
N HIS A 30 6.24 14.04 -16.64
CA HIS A 30 7.50 14.76 -16.74
C HIS A 30 8.28 14.35 -18.00
N ASN A 31 8.29 13.05 -18.32
CA ASN A 31 8.88 12.56 -19.58
C ASN A 31 8.19 13.20 -20.80
N TRP A 32 6.85 13.33 -20.76
CA TRP A 32 6.08 13.98 -21.81
C TRP A 32 6.39 15.46 -21.94
N LYS A 33 6.42 16.20 -20.83
CA LYS A 33 6.78 17.63 -20.83
C LYS A 33 8.16 17.88 -21.43
N ALA A 34 9.14 17.03 -21.11
CA ALA A 34 10.48 17.12 -21.70
C ALA A 34 10.45 16.82 -23.21
N THR A 35 9.71 15.79 -23.62
CA THR A 35 9.54 15.41 -25.02
C THR A 35 8.89 16.54 -25.84
N THR A 36 7.79 17.11 -25.36
CA THR A 36 7.10 18.21 -26.06
C THR A 36 7.96 19.45 -26.15
N THR A 37 8.72 19.79 -25.10
CA THR A 37 9.65 20.93 -25.14
C THR A 37 10.71 20.76 -26.24
N LEU A 38 11.26 19.55 -26.39
CA LEU A 38 12.21 19.24 -27.47
C LEU A 38 11.54 19.33 -28.85
N LEU A 39 10.33 18.77 -29.01
CA LEU A 39 9.59 18.83 -30.28
C LEU A 39 9.25 20.28 -30.67
N SER A 40 8.79 21.11 -29.72
CA SER A 40 8.50 22.52 -29.93
C SER A 40 9.76 23.32 -30.28
N LEU A 41 10.90 22.99 -29.67
CA LEU A 41 12.18 23.58 -30.05
C LEU A 41 12.50 23.28 -31.52
N SER A 42 12.32 22.03 -31.95
CA SER A 42 12.55 21.63 -33.36
C SER A 42 11.62 22.34 -34.33
N SER A 43 10.32 22.46 -34.01
CA SER A 43 9.33 23.10 -34.89
C SER A 43 9.55 24.60 -35.08
N ASN A 44 10.20 25.26 -34.12
CA ASN A 44 10.46 26.70 -34.15
C ASN A 44 11.78 27.07 -34.87
N LEU A 45 12.53 26.09 -35.37
CA LEU A 45 13.72 26.33 -36.19
C LEU A 45 13.32 26.53 -37.66
N ASP A 46 14.05 27.39 -38.38
CA ASP A 46 13.85 27.61 -39.83
C ASP A 46 13.86 26.32 -40.63
N ARG A 47 14.67 25.34 -40.18
CA ARG A 47 14.66 23.97 -40.68
C ARG A 47 14.40 23.01 -39.51
N PRO A 48 13.18 22.44 -39.42
CA PRO A 48 12.87 21.44 -38.41
C PRO A 48 13.84 20.26 -38.44
N LEU A 49 14.19 19.72 -37.26
CA LEU A 49 15.12 18.60 -37.13
C LEU A 49 14.41 17.29 -37.47
N VAL A 50 15.09 16.43 -38.24
CA VAL A 50 14.56 15.11 -38.65
C VAL A 50 14.46 14.19 -37.43
N ILE A 51 13.30 13.58 -37.24
CA ILE A 51 13.08 12.56 -36.21
C ILE A 51 13.43 11.18 -36.80
N GLU A 52 14.30 10.44 -36.11
CA GLU A 52 14.69 9.08 -36.47
C GLU A 52 13.67 8.03 -35.99
N GLN A 53 13.67 6.84 -36.61
CA GLN A 53 12.79 5.72 -36.24
C GLN A 53 12.80 5.41 -34.73
N GLU A 54 13.98 5.35 -34.11
CA GLU A 54 14.09 5.06 -32.67
C GLU A 54 13.55 6.19 -31.78
N SER A 55 13.56 7.43 -32.28
CA SER A 55 12.97 8.57 -31.59
C SER A 55 11.45 8.58 -31.70
N TYR A 56 10.87 8.18 -32.84
CA TYR A 56 9.43 7.91 -32.92
C TYR A 56 9.00 6.82 -31.92
N ARG A 57 9.77 5.73 -31.81
CA ARG A 57 9.55 4.70 -30.77
C ARG A 57 9.68 5.26 -29.36
N ALA A 58 10.65 6.14 -29.11
CA ALA A 58 10.84 6.80 -27.83
C ALA A 58 9.61 7.67 -27.46
N ILE A 59 9.10 8.46 -28.40
CA ILE A 59 7.89 9.27 -28.24
C ILE A 59 6.67 8.37 -27.95
N ARG A 60 6.47 7.31 -28.76
CA ARG A 60 5.36 6.35 -28.57
C ARG A 60 5.40 5.66 -27.21
N ARG A 61 6.59 5.32 -26.69
CA ARG A 61 6.74 4.76 -25.33
C ARG A 61 6.27 5.71 -24.23
N VAL A 62 6.60 7.01 -24.34
CA VAL A 62 6.12 8.01 -23.39
C VAL A 62 4.60 8.13 -23.47
N LEU A 63 4.06 8.25 -24.69
CA LEU A 63 2.61 8.32 -24.92
C LEU A 63 1.87 7.10 -24.36
N LEU A 64 2.45 5.91 -24.47
CA LEU A 64 1.86 4.67 -23.98
C LEU A 64 1.81 4.59 -22.44
N ALA A 65 2.71 5.27 -21.75
CA ALA A 65 2.75 5.34 -20.28
C ALA A 65 1.91 6.50 -19.70
N LEU A 66 1.45 7.44 -20.52
CA LEU A 66 0.60 8.56 -20.09
C LEU A 66 -0.83 8.11 -19.79
N PRO A 67 -1.55 8.80 -18.90
CA PRO A 67 -3.00 8.66 -18.78
C PRO A 67 -3.73 8.92 -20.11
N LYS A 68 -4.91 8.30 -20.27
CA LYS A 68 -5.84 8.60 -21.39
C LYS A 68 -6.21 10.09 -21.39
N SER A 69 -6.08 10.74 -22.55
CA SER A 69 -6.66 12.06 -22.78
C SER A 69 -8.18 11.98 -22.80
N ASP A 70 -8.87 13.11 -22.67
CA ASP A 70 -10.34 13.13 -22.65
C ASP A 70 -10.95 12.49 -23.91
N SER A 71 -10.34 12.71 -25.09
CA SER A 71 -10.72 12.04 -26.34
C SER A 71 -10.50 10.52 -26.32
N GLU A 72 -9.40 10.05 -25.73
CA GLU A 72 -9.10 8.62 -25.57
C GLU A 72 -10.05 7.98 -24.56
N ARG A 73 -10.47 8.72 -23.51
CA ARG A 73 -11.45 8.27 -22.53
C ARG A 73 -12.86 8.19 -23.13
N ASP A 74 -13.27 9.19 -23.90
CA ASP A 74 -14.53 9.16 -24.66
C ASP A 74 -14.57 7.94 -25.59
N THR A 75 -13.48 7.71 -26.33
CA THR A 75 -13.36 6.53 -27.20
C THR A 75 -13.41 5.22 -26.45
N ALA A 76 -12.72 5.10 -25.32
CA ALA A 76 -12.78 3.89 -24.51
C ALA A 76 -14.18 3.64 -23.91
N SER A 77 -14.97 4.69 -23.67
CA SER A 77 -16.33 4.59 -23.12
C SER A 77 -17.40 4.15 -24.13
N THR A 78 -17.12 4.30 -25.43
CA THR A 78 -18.06 4.00 -26.53
C THR A 78 -17.79 2.66 -27.19
N LEU A 79 -16.90 1.83 -26.64
CA LEU A 79 -16.60 0.51 -27.20
C LEU A 79 -17.70 -0.51 -26.86
N ILE A 80 -18.15 -1.30 -27.83
CA ILE A 80 -19.11 -2.39 -27.61
C ILE A 80 -18.55 -3.42 -26.62
N SER A 81 -19.45 -4.19 -26.01
CA SER A 81 -19.07 -5.23 -25.04
C SER A 81 -18.62 -6.56 -25.64
N SER A 82 -18.71 -6.74 -26.96
CA SER A 82 -18.16 -7.90 -27.66
C SER A 82 -16.73 -7.64 -28.15
N TRP A 83 -16.07 -8.73 -28.56
CA TRP A 83 -14.71 -8.71 -29.10
C TRP A 83 -14.71 -9.04 -30.60
N PRO A 84 -14.03 -8.28 -31.48
CA PRO A 84 -13.26 -7.06 -31.17
C PRO A 84 -14.15 -5.90 -30.69
N PRO A 85 -13.61 -5.01 -29.84
CA PRO A 85 -14.36 -3.92 -29.21
C PRO A 85 -14.53 -2.75 -30.19
N TYR A 86 -15.37 -2.90 -31.20
CA TYR A 86 -15.69 -1.80 -32.13
C TYR A 86 -16.38 -0.64 -31.41
N ARG A 87 -16.14 0.58 -31.88
CA ARG A 87 -16.79 1.79 -31.35
C ARG A 87 -18.26 1.84 -31.81
N ILE A 88 -19.16 2.21 -30.91
CA ILE A 88 -20.53 2.59 -31.21
C ILE A 88 -20.53 4.07 -31.63
N LEU A 89 -21.03 4.34 -32.83
CA LEU A 89 -21.25 5.71 -33.30
C LEU A 89 -22.58 6.21 -32.73
N ARG A 90 -22.54 7.37 -32.06
CA ARG A 90 -23.68 7.91 -31.30
C ARG A 90 -24.59 8.81 -32.13
N ASP A 91 -24.02 9.51 -33.11
CA ASP A 91 -24.75 10.46 -33.96
C ASP A 91 -24.17 10.56 -35.38
N GLY A 92 -24.88 11.27 -36.26
CA GLY A 92 -24.47 11.47 -37.65
C GLY A 92 -23.28 12.41 -37.85
N MET A 93 -22.77 13.06 -36.79
CA MET A 93 -21.51 13.80 -36.85
C MET A 93 -20.33 12.85 -36.64
N GLU A 94 -20.47 11.89 -35.71
CA GLU A 94 -19.50 10.82 -35.52
C GLU A 94 -19.42 9.89 -36.75
N GLU A 95 -20.52 9.65 -37.45
CA GLU A 95 -20.51 8.88 -38.71
C GLU A 95 -19.73 9.57 -39.84
N LYS A 96 -19.63 10.91 -39.82
CA LYS A 96 -18.88 11.70 -40.81
C LYS A 96 -17.41 11.86 -40.46
N ALA A 97 -17.03 11.65 -39.20
CA ALA A 97 -15.66 11.73 -38.75
C ALA A 97 -14.83 10.57 -39.33
N GLY A 98 -13.57 10.86 -39.67
CA GLY A 98 -12.65 9.81 -40.12
C GLY A 98 -12.36 8.80 -39.00
N THR A 99 -12.21 7.52 -39.35
CA THR A 99 -11.82 6.48 -38.36
C THR A 99 -10.50 6.80 -37.65
N GLU A 100 -9.61 7.55 -38.32
CA GLU A 100 -8.36 8.04 -37.77
C GLU A 100 -8.53 9.03 -36.61
N GLU A 101 -9.65 9.75 -36.52
CA GLU A 101 -9.91 10.73 -35.46
C GLU A 101 -9.96 10.04 -34.09
N TYR A 102 -10.49 8.82 -34.05
CA TYR A 102 -10.65 8.00 -32.85
C TYR A 102 -9.39 7.20 -32.47
N LEU A 103 -8.34 7.23 -33.30
CA LEU A 103 -7.10 6.55 -32.98
C LEU A 103 -6.39 7.24 -31.80
N SER A 104 -5.76 6.41 -30.96
CA SER A 104 -4.97 6.91 -29.85
C SER A 104 -3.77 7.73 -30.31
N ARG A 105 -3.23 8.55 -29.39
CA ARG A 105 -2.00 9.32 -29.66
C ARG A 105 -0.83 8.40 -30.02
N VAL A 106 -0.79 7.18 -29.44
CA VAL A 106 0.28 6.20 -29.69
C VAL A 106 0.21 5.67 -31.12
N THR A 107 -0.99 5.33 -31.59
CA THR A 107 -1.22 4.81 -32.94
C THR A 107 -1.00 5.89 -33.99
N LYS A 108 -1.50 7.12 -33.76
CA LYS A 108 -1.25 8.28 -34.63
C LYS A 108 0.24 8.56 -34.80
N ALA A 109 1.02 8.55 -33.71
CA ALA A 109 2.47 8.68 -33.79
C ALA A 109 3.15 7.51 -34.54
N GLY A 110 2.54 6.32 -34.55
CA GLY A 110 2.98 5.17 -35.35
C GLY A 110 2.70 5.34 -36.84
N ILE A 111 1.58 5.97 -37.22
CA ILE A 111 1.24 6.32 -38.60
C ILE A 111 2.20 7.41 -39.11
N MET A 112 2.43 8.48 -38.34
CA MET A 112 3.40 9.52 -38.67
C MET A 112 4.82 8.98 -38.90
N MET A 113 5.21 7.94 -38.16
CA MET A 113 6.49 7.26 -38.36
C MET A 113 6.57 6.57 -39.74
N GLN A 114 5.47 5.96 -40.20
CA GLN A 114 5.39 5.35 -41.53
C GLN A 114 5.36 6.40 -42.64
N GLU A 115 4.60 7.48 -42.45
CA GLU A 115 4.56 8.63 -43.38
C GLU A 115 5.93 9.29 -43.54
N ALA A 116 6.74 9.29 -42.48
CA ALA A 116 8.15 9.72 -42.53
C ALA A 116 9.09 8.72 -43.25
N GLY A 117 8.56 7.61 -43.77
CA GLY A 117 9.29 6.62 -44.56
C GLY A 117 9.89 5.45 -43.76
N TYR A 118 9.59 5.32 -42.46
CA TYR A 118 10.11 4.22 -41.64
C TYR A 118 9.14 3.03 -41.59
N SER A 119 9.58 1.86 -42.05
CA SER A 119 8.78 0.63 -42.00
C SER A 119 8.57 0.15 -40.55
N LYS A 120 7.35 -0.31 -40.23
CA LYS A 120 7.05 -0.94 -38.94
C LYS A 120 7.76 -2.28 -38.80
N LYS A 121 8.28 -2.54 -37.60
CA LYS A 121 8.80 -3.85 -37.16
C LYS A 121 7.83 -4.45 -36.14
N GLU A 122 8.04 -5.69 -35.72
CA GLU A 122 7.19 -6.36 -34.74
C GLU A 122 6.98 -5.54 -33.46
N ILE A 123 8.04 -4.90 -32.94
CA ILE A 123 7.92 -4.00 -31.78
C ILE A 123 6.94 -2.85 -32.01
N ASP A 124 6.85 -2.35 -33.24
CA ASP A 124 5.93 -1.25 -33.57
C ASP A 124 4.49 -1.74 -33.65
N LEU A 125 4.27 -2.98 -34.11
CA LEU A 125 2.97 -3.64 -34.12
C LEU A 125 2.48 -3.88 -32.69
N VAL A 126 3.35 -4.36 -31.80
CA VAL A 126 3.00 -4.51 -30.38
C VAL A 126 2.60 -3.18 -29.75
N VAL A 127 3.31 -2.10 -30.07
CA VAL A 127 2.98 -0.76 -29.56
C VAL A 127 1.66 -0.25 -30.16
N ASP A 128 1.34 -0.58 -31.41
CA ASP A 128 0.02 -0.27 -32.01
C ASP A 128 -1.10 -1.06 -31.34
N ILE A 129 -0.90 -2.35 -31.08
CA ILE A 129 -1.85 -3.20 -30.36
C ILE A 129 -2.12 -2.61 -28.97
N LEU A 130 -1.08 -2.32 -28.18
CA LEU A 130 -1.24 -1.67 -26.88
C LEU A 130 -1.86 -0.26 -27.01
N GLY A 131 -1.63 0.41 -28.14
CA GLY A 131 -2.26 1.69 -28.52
C GLY A 131 -3.73 1.58 -28.93
N GLY A 132 -4.27 0.38 -29.11
CA GLY A 132 -5.68 0.15 -29.44
C GLY A 132 -5.94 -0.31 -30.88
N MET A 133 -4.92 -0.77 -31.63
CA MET A 133 -5.08 -1.19 -33.04
C MET A 133 -4.29 -2.47 -33.35
N ALA A 134 -5.01 -3.52 -33.74
CA ALA A 134 -4.42 -4.79 -34.15
C ALA A 134 -3.83 -4.75 -35.58
N PRO A 135 -2.99 -5.72 -35.97
CA PRO A 135 -2.35 -5.75 -37.29
C PRO A 135 -3.33 -5.83 -38.46
N ASP A 136 -4.51 -6.41 -38.25
CA ASP A 136 -5.61 -6.50 -39.23
C ASP A 136 -6.47 -5.22 -39.28
N GLY A 137 -6.12 -4.20 -38.49
CA GLY A 137 -6.86 -2.95 -38.36
C GLY A 137 -8.04 -3.00 -37.39
N SER A 138 -8.33 -4.16 -36.78
CA SER A 138 -9.38 -4.26 -35.77
C SER A 138 -8.99 -3.50 -34.49
N PRO A 139 -9.97 -2.90 -33.78
CA PRO A 139 -9.69 -2.19 -32.55
C PRO A 139 -9.34 -3.16 -31.43
N THR A 140 -8.51 -2.70 -30.48
CA THR A 140 -8.21 -3.42 -29.23
C THR A 140 -8.36 -2.46 -28.05
N ILE A 141 -8.37 -2.97 -26.81
CA ILE A 141 -8.44 -2.06 -25.65
C ILE A 141 -7.10 -1.34 -25.50
N GLN A 142 -7.14 -0.02 -25.64
CA GLN A 142 -5.99 0.84 -25.37
C GLN A 142 -5.46 0.63 -23.95
N THR A 143 -4.27 0.01 -23.86
CA THR A 143 -3.69 -0.48 -22.62
C THR A 143 -2.40 0.25 -22.27
N ARG A 144 -2.41 0.97 -21.15
CA ARG A 144 -1.25 1.70 -20.65
C ARG A 144 -0.14 0.75 -20.22
N SER A 145 1.08 1.07 -20.63
CA SER A 145 2.21 0.18 -20.42
C SER A 145 3.54 0.94 -20.41
N VAL A 146 4.39 0.55 -19.46
CA VAL A 146 5.82 0.80 -19.54
C VAL A 146 6.44 -0.31 -20.38
N TYR A 147 6.42 -0.11 -21.70
CA TYR A 147 6.92 -1.13 -22.64
C TYR A 147 8.45 -1.05 -22.80
N PRO A 148 9.18 -2.18 -22.74
CA PRO A 148 10.64 -2.18 -22.76
C PRO A 148 11.23 -1.71 -24.11
N ARG A 149 12.54 -1.39 -24.10
CA ARG A 149 13.26 -0.93 -25.30
C ARG A 149 13.45 -1.99 -26.39
N ARG A 150 13.35 -3.27 -26.04
CA ARG A 150 13.50 -4.41 -26.95
C ARG A 150 12.34 -5.38 -26.71
N ALA A 151 11.58 -5.65 -27.77
CA ALA A 151 10.70 -6.81 -27.87
C ALA A 151 11.55 -7.87 -28.55
N SER A 152 12.02 -8.86 -27.79
CA SER A 152 12.92 -9.90 -28.31
C SER A 152 12.30 -11.29 -28.16
N ASP A 153 11.00 -11.35 -27.87
CA ASP A 153 10.32 -12.60 -27.55
C ASP A 153 9.47 -13.00 -28.75
N ASP A 154 9.61 -14.25 -29.17
CA ASP A 154 8.78 -14.85 -30.22
C ASP A 154 7.28 -14.73 -29.86
N HIS A 155 6.47 -14.33 -30.84
CA HIS A 155 5.03 -14.11 -30.74
C HIS A 155 4.61 -12.97 -29.77
N ALA A 156 5.42 -11.91 -29.65
CA ALA A 156 5.10 -10.75 -28.83
C ALA A 156 3.77 -10.08 -29.23
N THR A 157 3.41 -10.12 -30.52
CA THR A 157 2.11 -9.65 -31.04
C THR A 157 0.94 -10.40 -30.40
N TRP A 158 1.02 -11.73 -30.29
CA TRP A 158 -0.04 -12.54 -29.68
C TRP A 158 -0.20 -12.25 -28.19
N ALA A 159 0.92 -12.15 -27.47
CA ALA A 159 0.92 -11.74 -26.07
C ALA A 159 0.30 -10.34 -25.87
N ALA A 160 0.59 -9.40 -26.79
CA ALA A 160 0.00 -8.07 -26.78
C ALA A 160 -1.52 -8.10 -26.98
N LEU A 161 -2.02 -8.91 -27.93
CA LEU A 161 -3.46 -9.06 -28.17
C LEU A 161 -4.20 -9.57 -26.92
N ILE A 162 -3.65 -10.60 -26.25
CA ILE A 162 -4.19 -11.12 -24.98
C ILE A 162 -4.17 -10.02 -23.91
N ARG A 163 -3.09 -9.25 -23.81
CA ARG A 163 -2.98 -8.18 -22.82
C ARG A 163 -4.02 -7.08 -23.05
N THR A 164 -4.37 -6.79 -24.28
CA THR A 164 -5.34 -5.75 -24.68
C THR A 164 -6.79 -6.20 -24.67
N THR A 165 -7.12 -7.34 -24.05
CA THR A 165 -8.51 -7.71 -23.80
C THR A 165 -9.06 -7.06 -22.53
N ARG A 166 -10.39 -6.96 -22.46
CA ARG A 166 -11.11 -6.38 -21.32
C ARG A 166 -11.19 -7.35 -20.13
N ASN A 167 -11.32 -8.64 -20.41
CA ASN A 167 -11.57 -9.68 -19.42
C ASN A 167 -10.86 -11.01 -19.77
N ALA A 168 -11.06 -11.99 -18.89
CA ALA A 168 -10.46 -13.31 -18.96
C ALA A 168 -11.03 -14.18 -20.08
N GLN A 169 -12.33 -14.04 -20.39
CA GLN A 169 -13.04 -14.78 -21.44
C GLN A 169 -12.51 -14.38 -22.82
N GLU A 170 -12.40 -13.08 -23.09
CA GLU A 170 -11.81 -12.55 -24.32
C GLU A 170 -10.34 -12.97 -24.46
N ALA A 171 -9.56 -12.88 -23.38
CA ALA A 171 -8.16 -13.33 -23.40
C ALA A 171 -8.04 -14.82 -23.74
N TRP A 172 -8.94 -15.64 -23.22
CA TRP A 172 -8.98 -17.06 -23.55
C TRP A 172 -9.40 -17.32 -24.99
N ALA A 173 -10.37 -16.57 -25.52
CA ALA A 173 -10.75 -16.66 -26.92
C ALA A 173 -9.56 -16.34 -27.85
N ILE A 174 -8.80 -15.27 -27.57
CA ILE A 174 -7.56 -14.93 -28.30
C ILE A 174 -6.46 -15.97 -28.10
N PHE A 175 -6.34 -16.56 -26.91
CA PHE A 175 -5.39 -17.65 -26.67
C PHE A 175 -5.73 -18.93 -27.46
N LYS A 176 -7.00 -19.15 -27.80
CA LYS A 176 -7.40 -20.32 -28.61
C LYS A 176 -7.26 -20.10 -30.11
N HIS A 177 -7.16 -18.85 -30.55
CA HIS A 177 -7.05 -18.45 -31.94
C HIS A 177 -5.77 -17.62 -32.14
N PRO A 178 -4.60 -18.26 -32.29
CA PRO A 178 -3.35 -17.54 -32.55
C PRO A 178 -3.44 -16.73 -33.84
N PRO A 179 -2.67 -15.62 -33.97
CA PRO A 179 -2.62 -14.83 -35.21
C PRO A 179 -2.25 -15.68 -36.43
N ASP A 180 -1.31 -16.61 -36.24
CA ASP A 180 -0.86 -17.54 -37.26
C ASP A 180 -1.35 -18.96 -36.90
N PRO A 181 -2.11 -19.65 -37.79
CA PRO A 181 -2.62 -20.98 -37.53
C PRO A 181 -1.53 -22.01 -37.21
N GLY A 182 -1.76 -22.82 -36.18
CA GLY A 182 -0.84 -23.92 -35.79
C GLY A 182 0.35 -23.49 -34.95
N VAL A 183 0.53 -22.19 -34.69
CA VAL A 183 1.59 -21.69 -33.82
C VAL A 183 1.34 -22.07 -32.36
N LYS A 184 2.41 -22.53 -31.69
CA LYS A 184 2.37 -22.89 -30.27
C LYS A 184 2.62 -21.65 -29.39
N PRO A 185 1.92 -21.54 -28.24
CA PRO A 185 2.12 -20.44 -27.31
C PRO A 185 3.53 -20.45 -26.69
N THR A 186 4.15 -19.29 -26.61
CA THR A 186 5.42 -19.07 -25.87
C THR A 186 5.14 -18.80 -24.40
N LEU A 187 6.19 -18.79 -23.56
CA LEU A 187 6.07 -18.45 -22.15
C LEU A 187 5.37 -17.09 -21.94
N GLU A 188 5.70 -16.09 -22.75
CA GLU A 188 5.10 -14.75 -22.62
C GLU A 188 3.60 -14.75 -22.98
N VAL A 189 3.17 -15.56 -23.97
CA VAL A 189 1.75 -15.74 -24.32
C VAL A 189 0.99 -16.38 -23.15
N TYR A 190 1.51 -17.48 -22.59
CA TYR A 190 0.94 -18.09 -21.37
C TYR A 190 0.89 -17.09 -20.22
N TRP A 191 1.95 -16.31 -20.04
CA TRP A 191 2.07 -15.37 -18.93
C TRP A 191 1.06 -14.23 -19.01
N GLN A 192 0.83 -13.64 -20.19
CA GLN A 192 -0.21 -12.62 -20.36
C GLN A 192 -1.61 -13.17 -20.08
N LEU A 193 -1.89 -14.42 -20.46
CA LEU A 193 -3.16 -15.08 -20.10
C LEU A 193 -3.27 -15.26 -18.58
N ILE A 194 -2.25 -15.83 -17.92
CA ILE A 194 -2.24 -16.03 -16.46
C ILE A 194 -2.46 -14.71 -15.71
N LEU A 195 -1.80 -13.63 -16.15
CA LEU A 195 -1.97 -12.30 -15.57
C LEU A 195 -3.40 -11.78 -15.73
N LYS A 196 -4.05 -12.05 -16.87
CA LYS A 196 -5.45 -11.67 -17.09
C LYS A 196 -6.41 -12.51 -16.24
N LEU A 197 -6.15 -13.81 -16.09
CA LEU A 197 -6.96 -14.71 -15.24
C LEU A 197 -6.89 -14.33 -13.75
N GLY A 198 -5.72 -13.86 -13.28
CA GLY A 198 -5.53 -13.44 -11.89
C GLY A 198 -5.86 -11.97 -11.61
N ALA A 199 -6.29 -11.21 -12.62
CA ALA A 199 -6.66 -9.83 -12.45
C ALA A 199 -7.99 -9.68 -11.69
N LYS A 200 -8.07 -8.63 -10.87
CA LYS A 200 -9.25 -8.32 -10.06
C LYS A 200 -10.13 -7.28 -10.78
N PRO A 201 -11.44 -7.23 -10.50
CA PRO A 201 -12.27 -6.14 -10.98
C PRO A 201 -11.83 -4.79 -10.37
N PRO A 202 -12.16 -3.66 -11.02
CA PRO A 202 -11.93 -2.33 -10.46
C PRO A 202 -12.72 -2.16 -9.15
N LYS A 203 -12.18 -1.34 -8.25
CA LYS A 203 -12.90 -0.98 -7.02
C LYS A 203 -14.14 -0.14 -7.37
N PRO A 204 -15.28 -0.30 -6.66
CA PRO A 204 -16.58 0.28 -7.03
C PRO A 204 -16.64 1.82 -7.15
N ASN A 205 -15.63 2.56 -6.70
CA ASN A 205 -15.59 4.03 -6.77
C ASN A 205 -14.38 4.57 -7.59
N HIS A 206 -13.79 3.74 -8.45
CA HIS A 206 -12.65 4.17 -9.26
C HIS A 206 -13.07 4.53 -10.69
N ASN A 207 -12.60 5.68 -11.19
CA ASN A 207 -12.82 6.14 -12.57
C ASN A 207 -11.89 5.43 -13.58
N ASN A 208 -11.52 4.17 -13.35
CA ASN A 208 -10.64 3.41 -14.25
C ASN A 208 -11.44 2.89 -15.43
N LEU A 209 -10.93 3.08 -16.63
CA LEU A 209 -11.45 2.47 -17.85
C LEU A 209 -10.63 1.22 -18.23
N PRO A 210 -11.18 0.32 -19.06
CA PRO A 210 -10.42 -0.81 -19.60
C PRO A 210 -9.04 -0.37 -20.12
N GLY A 211 -8.00 -1.08 -19.68
CA GLY A 211 -6.61 -0.81 -20.06
C GLY A 211 -5.91 0.35 -19.32
N ASP A 212 -6.56 1.05 -18.39
CA ASP A 212 -5.85 2.02 -17.52
C ASP A 212 -4.92 1.34 -16.51
N GLY A 213 -5.33 0.17 -16.03
CA GLY A 213 -4.54 -0.70 -15.16
C GLY A 213 -4.61 -2.16 -15.59
N ARG A 214 -4.44 -3.08 -14.62
CA ARG A 214 -4.53 -4.53 -14.87
C ARG A 214 -5.90 -5.11 -14.57
N GLU A 215 -6.83 -4.30 -14.13
CA GLU A 215 -8.16 -4.71 -13.74
C GLU A 215 -8.96 -5.30 -14.91
N VAL A 216 -9.79 -6.29 -14.62
CA VAL A 216 -10.72 -6.88 -15.58
C VAL A 216 -12.08 -6.20 -15.46
N PHE A 217 -12.78 -6.03 -16.56
CA PHE A 217 -14.11 -5.42 -16.57
C PHE A 217 -15.18 -6.47 -16.91
N PRO A 218 -16.46 -6.23 -16.54
CA PRO A 218 -17.52 -7.21 -16.75
C PRO A 218 -17.60 -7.68 -18.20
N PHE A 219 -17.89 -8.97 -18.36
CA PHE A 219 -18.25 -9.60 -19.62
C PHE A 219 -19.78 -9.62 -19.71
N ASP A 220 -20.34 -9.18 -20.84
CA ASP A 220 -21.79 -9.20 -21.05
C ASP A 220 -22.21 -10.61 -21.48
N ASP A 221 -22.82 -11.36 -20.55
CA ASP A 221 -23.28 -12.73 -20.73
C ASP A 221 -24.80 -12.87 -20.67
N MET A 222 -25.54 -11.76 -20.62
CA MET A 222 -26.99 -11.75 -20.40
C MET A 222 -27.77 -12.49 -21.48
N ASN A 223 -27.22 -12.55 -22.70
CA ASN A 223 -27.82 -13.20 -23.86
C ASN A 223 -27.23 -14.59 -24.16
N LEU A 224 -26.32 -15.09 -23.34
CA LEU A 224 -25.65 -16.38 -23.57
C LEU A 224 -26.37 -17.52 -22.83
N SER A 225 -26.57 -18.63 -23.53
CA SER A 225 -27.00 -19.88 -22.89
C SER A 225 -25.91 -20.43 -21.97
N GLU A 226 -26.28 -21.26 -20.99
CA GLU A 226 -25.30 -21.90 -20.09
C GLU A 226 -24.26 -22.75 -20.85
N PHE A 227 -24.66 -23.33 -21.97
CA PHE A 227 -23.74 -24.06 -22.86
C PHE A 227 -22.72 -23.12 -23.52
N GLU A 228 -23.15 -21.96 -24.00
CA GLU A 228 -22.25 -20.96 -24.58
C GLU A 228 -21.32 -20.39 -23.52
N LYS A 229 -21.84 -20.05 -22.33
CA LYS A 229 -21.03 -19.62 -21.19
C LYS A 229 -19.93 -20.61 -20.85
N ALA A 230 -20.24 -21.91 -20.82
CA ALA A 230 -19.25 -22.95 -20.57
C ALA A 230 -18.12 -22.98 -21.63
N ARG A 231 -18.42 -22.67 -22.90
CA ARG A 231 -17.43 -22.63 -23.98
C ARG A 231 -16.48 -21.42 -23.91
N VAL A 232 -16.97 -20.27 -23.44
CA VAL A 232 -16.16 -19.05 -23.26
C VAL A 232 -15.46 -19.00 -21.91
N THR A 233 -15.87 -19.85 -20.96
CA THR A 233 -15.27 -19.88 -19.63
C THR A 233 -13.79 -20.31 -19.72
N PRO A 234 -12.87 -19.48 -19.22
CA PRO A 234 -11.45 -19.81 -19.25
C PRO A 234 -11.12 -20.92 -18.23
N PRO A 235 -10.06 -21.70 -18.48
CA PRO A 235 -9.52 -22.65 -17.51
C PRO A 235 -8.95 -21.93 -16.28
N SER A 236 -8.80 -22.67 -15.18
CA SER A 236 -8.17 -22.16 -13.97
C SER A 236 -6.69 -21.83 -14.20
N ILE A 237 -6.13 -20.89 -13.41
CA ILE A 237 -4.69 -20.57 -13.44
C ILE A 237 -3.84 -21.84 -13.31
N ARG A 238 -4.24 -22.76 -12.43
CA ARG A 238 -3.55 -24.04 -12.21
C ARG A 238 -3.51 -24.89 -13.49
N THR A 239 -4.65 -25.02 -14.16
CA THR A 239 -4.75 -25.78 -15.41
C THR A 239 -3.83 -25.20 -16.48
N VAL A 240 -3.84 -23.88 -16.66
CA VAL A 240 -2.98 -23.19 -17.63
C VAL A 240 -1.50 -23.34 -17.27
N THR A 241 -1.14 -23.24 -15.99
CA THR A 241 0.26 -23.43 -15.56
C THR A 241 0.71 -24.88 -15.76
N ASP A 242 -0.14 -25.86 -15.49
CA ASP A 242 0.19 -27.27 -15.71
C ASP A 242 0.37 -27.59 -17.20
N GLU A 243 -0.44 -26.99 -18.08
CA GLU A 243 -0.23 -27.06 -19.54
C GLU A 243 1.08 -26.40 -19.97
N MET A 244 1.39 -25.22 -19.42
CA MET A 244 2.64 -24.51 -19.67
C MET A 244 3.86 -25.33 -19.24
N PHE A 245 3.80 -26.00 -18.08
CA PHE A 245 4.88 -26.88 -17.61
C PHE A 245 5.04 -28.13 -18.49
N LYS A 246 3.93 -28.74 -18.92
CA LYS A 246 3.95 -29.87 -19.88
C LYS A 246 4.54 -29.48 -21.24
N ALA A 247 4.39 -28.21 -21.64
CA ALA A 247 5.03 -27.67 -22.83
C ALA A 247 6.55 -27.43 -22.66
N GLY A 248 7.12 -27.69 -21.46
CA GLY A 248 8.56 -27.61 -21.18
C GLY A 248 9.04 -26.25 -20.70
N PHE A 249 8.14 -25.31 -20.40
CA PHE A 249 8.54 -23.99 -19.89
C PHE A 249 8.85 -24.03 -18.39
N VAL A 250 9.90 -23.28 -18.01
CA VAL A 250 10.37 -23.14 -16.63
C VAL A 250 10.10 -21.72 -16.16
N LEU A 251 9.68 -21.57 -14.89
CA LEU A 251 9.42 -20.25 -14.32
C LEU A 251 10.71 -19.46 -14.03
N GLY A 252 10.72 -18.22 -14.50
CA GLY A 252 11.65 -17.19 -14.05
C GLY A 252 11.29 -16.65 -12.67
N ILE A 253 12.19 -15.84 -12.09
CA ILE A 253 12.03 -15.28 -10.73
C ILE A 253 10.78 -14.40 -10.63
N ARG A 254 10.49 -13.58 -11.66
CA ARG A 254 9.36 -12.64 -11.67
C ARG A 254 8.03 -13.37 -11.69
N GLU A 255 7.90 -14.34 -12.59
CA GLU A 255 6.70 -15.15 -12.78
C GLU A 255 6.41 -15.98 -11.53
N LEU A 256 7.46 -16.63 -10.99
CA LEU A 256 7.38 -17.41 -9.76
C LEU A 256 6.93 -16.56 -8.58
N ALA A 257 7.54 -15.39 -8.34
CA ALA A 257 7.17 -14.52 -7.22
C ALA A 257 5.68 -14.14 -7.26
N TRP A 258 5.15 -13.84 -8.45
CA TRP A 258 3.75 -13.48 -8.61
C TRP A 258 2.82 -14.68 -8.41
N LEU A 259 3.18 -15.86 -8.94
CA LEU A 259 2.40 -17.08 -8.75
C LEU A 259 2.34 -17.52 -7.27
N ILE A 260 3.46 -17.46 -6.55
CA ILE A 260 3.52 -17.75 -5.11
C ILE A 260 2.61 -16.78 -4.33
N ARG A 261 2.71 -15.46 -4.59
CA ARG A 261 1.87 -14.46 -3.90
C ARG A 261 0.37 -14.70 -4.06
N ASN A 262 -0.04 -15.21 -5.22
CA ASN A 262 -1.46 -15.48 -5.53
C ASN A 262 -1.89 -16.93 -5.26
N ALA A 263 -0.98 -17.81 -4.83
CA ALA A 263 -1.30 -19.21 -4.61
C ALA A 263 -2.33 -19.39 -3.47
N PRO A 264 -3.42 -20.15 -3.65
CA PRO A 264 -4.41 -20.36 -2.61
C PRO A 264 -3.89 -21.22 -1.44
N THR A 265 -2.82 -21.99 -1.63
CA THR A 265 -2.26 -22.90 -0.63
C THR A 265 -0.73 -22.94 -0.69
N VAL A 266 -0.11 -23.37 0.40
CA VAL A 266 1.35 -23.62 0.45
C VAL A 266 1.75 -24.71 -0.54
N SER A 267 0.97 -25.79 -0.65
CA SER A 267 1.26 -26.90 -1.56
C SER A 267 1.30 -26.45 -3.02
N LEU A 268 0.39 -25.57 -3.45
CA LEU A 268 0.41 -25.05 -4.82
C LEU A 268 1.58 -24.09 -5.06
N ALA A 269 1.97 -23.30 -4.06
CA ALA A 269 3.17 -22.47 -4.15
C ALA A 269 4.45 -23.33 -4.29
N LEU A 270 4.54 -24.44 -3.55
CA LEU A 270 5.66 -25.37 -3.67
C LEU A 270 5.68 -26.07 -5.03
N HIS A 271 4.52 -26.43 -5.59
CA HIS A 271 4.42 -26.94 -6.96
C HIS A 271 5.01 -25.95 -7.98
N TYR A 272 4.74 -24.64 -7.84
CA TYR A 272 5.38 -23.63 -8.68
C TYR A 272 6.89 -23.51 -8.45
N ILE A 273 7.36 -23.62 -7.20
CA ILE A 273 8.79 -23.62 -6.87
C ILE A 273 9.50 -24.81 -7.54
N ASP A 274 8.89 -25.99 -7.57
CA ASP A 274 9.46 -27.17 -8.21
C ASP A 274 9.69 -26.99 -9.72
N HIS A 275 8.76 -26.30 -10.40
CA HIS A 275 8.80 -25.98 -11.83
C HIS A 275 9.55 -24.67 -12.16
N SER A 276 10.39 -24.20 -11.25
CA SER A 276 11.17 -22.97 -11.42
C SER A 276 12.64 -23.22 -11.72
N SER A 277 13.30 -22.15 -12.16
CA SER A 277 14.75 -22.06 -12.40
C SER A 277 15.60 -21.98 -11.12
N LEU A 278 14.99 -22.10 -9.93
CA LEU A 278 15.74 -22.13 -8.67
C LEU A 278 16.58 -23.40 -8.52
N ASP A 279 17.68 -23.29 -7.78
CA ASP A 279 18.51 -24.45 -7.44
C ASP A 279 17.75 -25.47 -6.58
N ASP A 280 18.05 -26.75 -6.76
CA ASP A 280 17.37 -27.85 -6.07
C ASP A 280 17.58 -27.81 -4.54
N LYS A 281 18.72 -27.28 -4.07
CA LYS A 281 18.95 -27.05 -2.64
C LYS A 281 17.93 -26.06 -2.08
N LEU A 282 17.69 -24.96 -2.79
CA LEU A 282 16.70 -23.96 -2.40
C LEU A 282 15.27 -24.50 -2.48
N LYS A 283 14.93 -25.28 -3.52
CA LYS A 283 13.61 -25.93 -3.63
C LYS A 283 13.33 -26.85 -2.43
N ARG A 284 14.31 -27.68 -2.04
CA ARG A 284 14.22 -28.54 -0.85
C ARG A 284 14.07 -27.71 0.43
N GLU A 285 14.83 -26.62 0.53
CA GLU A 285 14.78 -25.74 1.70
C GLU A 285 13.41 -25.05 1.87
N PHE A 286 12.83 -24.53 0.79
CA PHE A 286 11.49 -23.95 0.81
C PHE A 286 10.43 -24.96 1.23
N ARG A 287 10.49 -26.20 0.71
CA ARG A 287 9.60 -27.28 1.14
C ARG A 287 9.74 -27.59 2.63
N ARG A 288 10.97 -27.71 3.12
CA ARG A 288 11.28 -27.97 4.53
C ARG A 288 10.72 -26.87 5.44
N CYS A 289 10.90 -25.61 5.06
CA CYS A 289 10.42 -24.49 5.85
C CYS A 289 8.90 -24.30 5.74
N MET A 290 8.31 -24.36 4.55
CA MET A 290 6.90 -23.97 4.34
C MET A 290 5.90 -25.09 4.63
N GLU A 291 6.20 -26.32 4.20
CA GLU A 291 5.32 -27.48 4.40
C GLU A 291 5.55 -28.12 5.77
N LYS A 292 6.82 -28.44 6.08
CA LYS A 292 7.18 -29.12 7.33
C LYS A 292 7.39 -28.17 8.51
N ARG A 293 7.47 -26.85 8.27
CA ARG A 293 7.60 -25.80 9.31
C ARG A 293 8.87 -25.94 10.14
N GLU A 294 9.89 -26.56 9.57
CA GLU A 294 11.18 -26.74 10.21
C GLU A 294 11.96 -25.41 10.22
N VAL A 295 12.98 -25.35 11.07
CA VAL A 295 13.81 -24.15 11.19
C VAL A 295 14.58 -23.92 9.88
N PRO A 296 14.56 -22.68 9.34
CA PRO A 296 15.35 -22.36 8.16
C PRO A 296 16.85 -22.47 8.42
N SER A 297 17.59 -22.90 7.39
CA SER A 297 19.06 -22.94 7.38
C SER A 297 19.64 -21.74 6.65
N ALA A 298 20.96 -21.57 6.77
CA ALA A 298 21.71 -20.52 6.08
C ALA A 298 21.55 -20.55 4.54
N ALA A 299 21.08 -21.64 3.94
CA ALA A 299 20.81 -21.72 2.51
C ALA A 299 19.83 -20.65 2.01
N LEU A 300 18.89 -20.20 2.86
CA LEU A 300 17.95 -19.14 2.47
C LEU A 300 18.61 -17.77 2.28
N THR A 301 19.82 -17.54 2.79
CA THR A 301 20.53 -16.26 2.57
C THR A 301 20.91 -16.03 1.11
N GLU A 302 21.03 -17.12 0.33
CA GLU A 302 21.34 -17.10 -1.11
C GLU A 302 20.08 -16.94 -1.98
N ALA A 303 18.88 -17.05 -1.40
CA ALA A 303 17.64 -17.04 -2.15
C ALA A 303 17.30 -15.64 -2.70
N PRO A 304 16.74 -15.54 -3.93
CA PRO A 304 16.31 -14.25 -4.45
C PRO A 304 15.27 -13.58 -3.55
N ARG A 305 15.52 -12.32 -3.19
CA ARG A 305 14.68 -11.56 -2.24
C ARG A 305 13.21 -11.50 -2.64
N ASP A 306 12.91 -11.42 -3.93
CA ASP A 306 11.53 -11.40 -4.44
C ASP A 306 10.77 -12.70 -4.18
N ILE A 307 11.45 -13.86 -4.24
CA ILE A 307 10.86 -15.17 -3.96
C ILE A 307 10.63 -15.32 -2.46
N LEU A 308 11.65 -15.03 -1.64
CA LEU A 308 11.52 -15.06 -0.19
C LEU A 308 10.35 -14.19 0.28
N HIS A 309 10.26 -12.97 -0.26
CA HIS A 309 9.18 -12.04 0.07
C HIS A 309 7.82 -12.57 -0.39
N ALA A 310 7.73 -13.19 -1.56
CA ALA A 310 6.51 -13.81 -2.03
C ALA A 310 6.04 -14.94 -1.10
N CYS A 311 6.97 -15.76 -0.60
CA CYS A 311 6.66 -16.80 0.38
C CYS A 311 6.18 -16.22 1.72
N ILE A 312 6.80 -15.14 2.20
CA ILE A 312 6.37 -14.41 3.40
C ILE A 312 4.96 -13.85 3.20
N ASP A 313 4.71 -13.14 2.09
CA ASP A 313 3.37 -12.61 1.75
C ASP A 313 2.31 -13.71 1.71
N LEU A 314 2.64 -14.86 1.12
CA LEU A 314 1.76 -16.02 1.07
C LEU A 314 1.41 -16.52 2.48
N LEU A 315 2.41 -16.77 3.32
CA LEU A 315 2.21 -17.26 4.67
C LEU A 315 1.40 -16.27 5.52
N CYS A 316 1.71 -14.98 5.43
CA CYS A 316 0.97 -13.91 6.05
C CYS A 316 -0.49 -13.86 5.58
N ARG A 317 -0.76 -14.03 4.28
CA ARG A 317 -2.13 -14.05 3.73
C ARG A 317 -2.91 -15.28 4.19
N LEU A 318 -2.27 -16.45 4.21
CA LEU A 318 -2.85 -17.72 4.63
C LEU A 318 -3.02 -17.84 6.16
N GLN A 319 -2.55 -16.87 6.93
CA GLN A 319 -2.83 -16.82 8.36
C GLN A 319 -4.35 -16.63 8.57
N PRO A 320 -5.00 -17.49 9.38
CA PRO A 320 -6.44 -17.43 9.60
C PRO A 320 -6.87 -16.20 10.42
N ASN A 321 -8.09 -15.76 10.18
CA ASN A 321 -8.82 -14.83 11.03
C ASN A 321 -9.93 -15.59 11.76
N ARG A 322 -10.24 -15.20 12.98
CA ARG A 322 -11.39 -15.70 13.73
C ARG A 322 -12.68 -15.18 13.10
N THR A 323 -13.59 -16.11 12.82
CA THR A 323 -14.95 -15.88 12.33
C THR A 323 -15.96 -16.43 13.35
N ALA A 324 -17.24 -16.07 13.23
CA ALA A 324 -18.31 -16.62 14.08
C ALA A 324 -18.36 -18.16 14.07
N ASN A 325 -17.93 -18.79 12.97
CA ASN A 325 -17.92 -20.24 12.78
C ASN A 325 -16.61 -20.91 13.22
N THR A 326 -15.66 -20.15 13.78
CA THR A 326 -14.38 -20.72 14.22
C THR A 326 -14.59 -21.54 15.49
N SER A 327 -14.33 -22.85 15.41
CA SER A 327 -14.39 -23.74 16.57
C SER A 327 -13.46 -23.29 17.69
N ALA A 328 -13.89 -23.47 18.95
CA ALA A 328 -13.07 -23.23 20.13
C ALA A 328 -11.77 -24.08 20.16
N LEU A 329 -11.74 -25.21 19.44
CA LEU A 329 -10.58 -26.08 19.30
C LEU A 329 -10.14 -26.15 17.83
N PHE A 330 -9.44 -25.11 17.38
CA PHE A 330 -8.89 -25.07 16.03
C PHE A 330 -7.68 -26.01 15.91
N ARG A 331 -7.87 -27.19 15.31
CA ARG A 331 -6.85 -28.27 15.24
C ARG A 331 -5.80 -28.05 14.15
N ASP A 332 -6.09 -27.21 13.18
CA ASP A 332 -5.17 -26.92 12.07
C ASP A 332 -4.01 -26.04 12.57
N ARG A 333 -2.77 -26.42 12.24
CA ARG A 333 -1.57 -25.65 12.60
C ARG A 333 -1.40 -24.39 11.76
N SER A 334 -2.32 -24.07 10.85
CA SER A 334 -2.28 -22.87 10.00
C SER A 334 -2.14 -21.55 10.76
N PHE A 335 -2.50 -21.47 12.05
CA PHE A 335 -2.22 -20.31 12.91
C PHE A 335 -0.70 -20.07 13.17
N GLN A 336 0.20 -20.97 12.77
CA GLN A 336 1.64 -20.74 12.86
C GLN A 336 2.26 -20.20 11.56
N ASN A 337 1.46 -19.86 10.54
CA ASN A 337 2.01 -19.37 9.26
C ASN A 337 2.80 -18.06 9.43
N ILE A 338 2.33 -17.12 10.26
CA ILE A 338 3.06 -15.89 10.60
C ILE A 338 4.36 -16.19 11.36
N HIS A 339 4.34 -17.12 12.32
CA HIS A 339 5.55 -17.54 13.03
C HIS A 339 6.60 -18.10 12.05
N ASN A 340 6.15 -18.88 11.06
CA ASN A 340 7.01 -19.37 10.00
C ASN A 340 7.54 -18.24 9.10
N ALA A 341 6.68 -17.28 8.73
CA ALA A 341 7.07 -16.09 7.99
C ALA A 341 8.15 -15.27 8.72
N MET A 342 8.02 -15.11 10.04
CA MET A 342 9.04 -14.48 10.88
C MET A 342 10.36 -15.24 10.86
N ARG A 343 10.35 -16.57 10.95
CA ARG A 343 11.57 -17.40 10.85
C ARG A 343 12.25 -17.24 9.49
N LEU A 344 11.46 -17.25 8.40
CA LEU A 344 11.96 -17.02 7.04
C LEU A 344 12.59 -15.62 6.91
N ALA A 345 11.93 -14.59 7.43
CA ALA A 345 12.46 -13.23 7.43
C ALA A 345 13.76 -13.12 8.24
N LYS A 346 13.79 -13.70 9.45
CA LYS A 346 14.96 -13.73 10.34
C LYS A 346 16.16 -14.41 9.70
N MET A 347 15.97 -15.46 8.90
CA MET A 347 17.07 -16.13 8.20
C MET A 347 17.45 -15.43 6.88
N GLY A 348 16.46 -15.09 6.05
CA GLY A 348 16.68 -14.54 4.71
C GLY A 348 17.16 -13.09 4.68
N TRP A 349 16.85 -12.28 5.72
CA TRP A 349 17.28 -10.89 5.84
C TRP A 349 18.37 -10.73 6.93
N ALA A 350 19.39 -11.60 6.92
CA ALA A 350 20.45 -11.56 7.93
C ALA A 350 21.41 -10.35 7.80
N SER A 351 21.47 -9.71 6.63
CA SER A 351 22.33 -8.54 6.36
C SER A 351 21.62 -7.21 6.63
N ALA A 352 22.36 -6.22 7.17
CA ALA A 352 21.88 -4.91 7.61
C ALA A 352 21.46 -3.93 6.48
N ASP A 353 21.57 -4.33 5.21
CA ASP A 353 21.17 -3.52 4.04
C ASP A 353 19.91 -4.06 3.33
N ALA A 354 19.11 -4.81 4.06
CA ALA A 354 17.96 -5.49 3.49
C ALA A 354 16.69 -4.64 3.63
N SER A 355 15.89 -4.55 2.55
CA SER A 355 14.64 -3.77 2.54
C SER A 355 13.69 -4.24 3.66
N GLY A 356 13.16 -3.29 4.45
CA GLY A 356 12.20 -3.55 5.54
C GLY A 356 10.84 -4.11 5.09
N ARG A 357 10.63 -4.29 3.78
CA ARG A 357 9.37 -4.73 3.19
C ARG A 357 8.84 -6.06 3.74
N ALA A 358 9.73 -7.02 4.03
CA ALA A 358 9.35 -8.30 4.63
C ALA A 358 8.72 -8.13 6.02
N TRP A 359 9.31 -7.26 6.85
CA TRP A 359 8.81 -6.95 8.19
C TRP A 359 7.51 -6.15 8.10
N GLU A 360 7.39 -5.22 7.15
CA GLU A 360 6.14 -4.49 6.88
C GLU A 360 4.99 -5.44 6.50
N SER A 361 5.23 -6.45 5.65
CA SER A 361 4.21 -7.46 5.31
C SER A 361 3.76 -8.27 6.53
N ILE A 362 4.69 -8.64 7.42
CA ILE A 362 4.38 -9.38 8.65
C ILE A 362 3.57 -8.50 9.61
N LEU A 363 3.99 -7.26 9.84
CA LEU A 363 3.30 -6.30 10.70
C LEU A 363 1.91 -5.96 10.17
N PHE A 364 1.77 -5.76 8.86
CA PHE A 364 0.47 -5.58 8.21
C PHE A 364 -0.45 -6.77 8.48
N ALA A 365 0.06 -8.00 8.39
CA ALA A 365 -0.73 -9.20 8.65
C ALA A 365 -1.17 -9.31 10.11
N LEU A 366 -0.29 -8.98 11.06
CA LEU A 366 -0.58 -8.91 12.50
C LEU A 366 -1.58 -7.79 12.85
N ALA A 367 -1.57 -6.69 12.09
CA ALA A 367 -2.52 -5.59 12.26
C ALA A 367 -3.95 -5.91 11.78
N ARG A 368 -4.15 -6.95 10.94
CA ARG A 368 -5.48 -7.33 10.41
C ARG A 368 -6.51 -7.61 11.53
N PRO A 369 -7.79 -7.24 11.36
CA PRO A 369 -8.82 -7.51 12.36
C PRO A 369 -9.01 -9.01 12.58
N ASN A 370 -9.22 -9.42 13.83
CA ASN A 370 -9.48 -10.81 14.24
C ASN A 370 -8.41 -11.84 13.80
N ILE A 371 -7.17 -11.41 13.50
CA ILE A 371 -6.04 -12.31 13.22
C ILE A 371 -5.88 -13.33 14.37
N MET A 372 -5.69 -14.60 14.03
CA MET A 372 -5.55 -15.67 15.02
C MET A 372 -4.12 -16.19 15.03
N VAL A 373 -3.34 -15.91 16.06
CA VAL A 373 -1.95 -16.40 16.23
C VAL A 373 -1.85 -17.58 17.20
N SER A 374 -2.89 -17.79 18.01
CA SER A 374 -3.05 -18.95 18.89
C SER A 374 -4.52 -19.35 19.05
N ASN A 375 -4.74 -20.50 19.69
CA ASN A 375 -6.08 -21.00 20.01
C ASN A 375 -6.68 -20.36 21.27
N ASN A 376 -6.03 -19.35 21.85
CA ASN A 376 -6.50 -18.70 23.07
C ASN A 376 -7.76 -17.85 22.82
N GLN A 377 -8.47 -17.43 23.88
CA GLN A 377 -9.59 -16.49 23.74
C GLN A 377 -9.12 -15.15 23.10
N PRO A 378 -10.02 -14.40 22.43
CA PRO A 378 -9.61 -13.24 21.61
C PRO A 378 -8.75 -12.22 22.36
N GLN A 379 -9.06 -11.97 23.63
CA GLN A 379 -8.34 -11.00 24.46
C GLN A 379 -6.90 -11.41 24.75
N TYR A 380 -6.62 -12.70 24.95
CA TYR A 380 -5.25 -13.19 25.14
C TYR A 380 -4.49 -13.27 23.81
N ASN A 381 -5.20 -13.66 22.74
CA ASN A 381 -4.63 -13.65 21.38
C ASN A 381 -4.17 -12.23 20.98
N ASN A 382 -4.91 -11.17 21.30
CA ASN A 382 -4.49 -9.81 20.95
C ASN A 382 -3.23 -9.35 21.70
N VAL A 383 -3.02 -9.80 22.94
CA VAL A 383 -1.78 -9.55 23.69
C VAL A 383 -0.62 -10.33 23.07
N GLU A 384 -0.85 -11.58 22.66
CA GLU A 384 0.16 -12.38 21.96
C GLU A 384 0.55 -11.78 20.60
N VAL A 385 -0.42 -11.22 19.86
CA VAL A 385 -0.15 -10.44 18.63
C VAL A 385 0.73 -9.24 18.94
N LEU A 386 0.48 -8.52 20.05
CA LEU A 386 1.30 -7.38 20.46
C LEU A 386 2.75 -7.81 20.77
N LEU A 387 2.94 -8.91 21.51
CA LEU A 387 4.27 -9.48 21.77
C LEU A 387 5.02 -9.86 20.49
N LEU A 388 4.32 -10.48 19.51
CA LEU A 388 4.92 -10.79 18.22
C LEU A 388 5.32 -9.53 17.43
N VAL A 389 4.51 -8.46 17.51
CA VAL A 389 4.88 -7.17 16.89
C VAL A 389 6.14 -6.59 17.53
N LEU A 390 6.26 -6.63 18.85
CA LEU A 390 7.46 -6.18 19.56
C LEU A 390 8.71 -6.94 19.10
N GLU A 391 8.62 -8.27 19.00
CA GLU A 391 9.72 -9.12 18.50
C GLU A 391 10.10 -8.78 17.03
N VAL A 392 9.09 -8.49 16.19
CA VAL A 392 9.32 -8.08 14.80
C VAL A 392 9.99 -6.71 14.72
N LEU A 393 9.56 -5.73 15.52
CA LEU A 393 10.13 -4.38 15.54
C LEU A 393 11.55 -4.37 16.09
N GLU A 394 11.84 -5.16 17.14
CA GLU A 394 13.20 -5.38 17.64
C GLU A 394 14.12 -5.90 16.53
N THR A 395 13.64 -6.91 15.79
CA THR A 395 14.41 -7.49 14.70
C THR A 395 14.58 -6.51 13.53
N ALA A 396 13.55 -5.73 13.20
CA ALA A 396 13.57 -4.77 12.10
C ALA A 396 14.47 -3.57 12.42
N GLU A 397 14.40 -3.03 13.64
CA GLU A 397 15.26 -1.94 14.10
C GLU A 397 16.74 -2.30 13.97
N GLY A 398 17.12 -3.50 14.41
CA GLY A 398 18.51 -3.97 14.34
C GLY A 398 19.04 -4.25 12.93
N ARG A 399 18.18 -4.31 11.91
CA ARG A 399 18.55 -4.82 10.58
C ARG A 399 18.26 -3.88 9.42
N CYS A 400 17.15 -3.15 9.43
CA CYS A 400 16.76 -2.31 8.30
C CYS A 400 16.26 -0.92 8.72
N GLY A 401 16.18 -0.65 10.02
CA GLY A 401 15.55 0.53 10.57
C GLY A 401 14.02 0.47 10.54
N LEU A 402 13.41 1.45 11.20
CA LEU A 402 11.95 1.58 11.35
C LEU A 402 11.37 2.45 10.22
N SER A 403 10.10 2.22 9.88
CA SER A 403 9.35 3.04 8.92
C SER A 403 8.05 3.56 9.53
N LEU A 404 7.51 4.66 8.99
CA LEU A 404 6.20 5.22 9.39
C LEU A 404 5.07 4.19 9.24
N SER A 405 5.15 3.30 8.24
CA SER A 405 4.17 2.22 8.05
C SER A 405 4.26 1.16 9.14
N MET A 406 5.48 0.79 9.58
CA MET A 406 5.66 -0.13 10.71
C MET A 406 5.05 0.46 12.00
N MET A 407 5.22 1.76 12.23
CA MET A 407 4.61 2.48 13.35
C MET A 407 3.08 2.46 13.28
N ASP A 408 2.48 2.72 12.12
CA ASP A 408 1.02 2.65 11.94
C ASP A 408 0.44 1.26 12.27
N PHE A 409 1.14 0.19 11.86
CA PHE A 409 0.73 -1.18 12.21
C PHE A 409 0.88 -1.47 13.69
N PHE A 410 1.97 -1.00 14.30
CA PHE A 410 2.20 -1.15 15.74
C PHE A 410 1.11 -0.45 16.57
N ALA A 411 0.84 0.81 16.26
CA ALA A 411 -0.23 1.60 16.88
C ALA A 411 -1.61 0.93 16.74
N THR A 412 -1.89 0.32 15.59
CA THR A 412 -3.12 -0.44 15.36
C THR A 412 -3.20 -1.69 16.24
N VAL A 413 -2.09 -2.41 16.42
CA VAL A 413 -2.06 -3.61 17.28
C VAL A 413 -2.19 -3.25 18.76
N ILE A 414 -1.58 -2.16 19.22
CA ILE A 414 -1.78 -1.63 20.58
C ILE A 414 -3.28 -1.40 20.84
N ARG A 415 -3.97 -0.69 19.94
CA ARG A 415 -5.42 -0.46 20.07
C ARG A 415 -6.24 -1.76 20.09
N LYS A 416 -5.89 -2.74 19.26
CA LYS A 416 -6.55 -4.06 19.29
C LYS A 416 -6.35 -4.80 20.62
N ALA A 417 -5.23 -4.60 21.29
CA ALA A 417 -4.99 -5.17 22.61
C ALA A 417 -5.80 -4.46 23.71
N THR A 418 -6.11 -3.17 23.54
CA THR A 418 -6.89 -2.40 24.51
C THR A 418 -8.41 -2.55 24.36
N PHE A 419 -8.95 -2.64 23.13
CA PHE A 419 -10.42 -2.63 22.91
C PHE A 419 -11.20 -3.67 23.74
N PRO A 420 -10.85 -4.97 23.75
CA PRO A 420 -11.64 -5.96 24.49
C PRO A 420 -11.59 -5.72 26.00
N ARG A 421 -10.51 -5.11 26.51
CA ARG A 421 -10.35 -4.81 27.93
C ARG A 421 -11.29 -3.69 28.38
N LEU A 422 -11.54 -2.68 27.53
CA LEU A 422 -12.54 -1.64 27.82
C LEU A 422 -13.94 -2.24 28.03
N THR A 423 -14.36 -3.15 27.14
CA THR A 423 -15.66 -3.82 27.24
C THR A 423 -15.75 -4.69 28.48
N ILE A 424 -14.69 -5.43 28.83
CA ILE A 424 -14.65 -6.26 30.05
C ILE A 424 -14.79 -5.39 31.30
N LEU A 425 -14.08 -4.25 31.36
CA LEU A 425 -14.16 -3.31 32.48
C LEU A 425 -15.57 -2.78 32.69
N LEU A 426 -16.23 -2.33 31.61
CA LEU A 426 -17.59 -1.81 31.66
C LEU A 426 -18.59 -2.86 32.13
N ASN A 427 -18.49 -4.09 31.63
CA ASN A 427 -19.38 -5.18 32.03
C ASN A 427 -19.18 -5.58 33.50
N ASN A 428 -17.93 -5.64 33.97
CA ASN A 428 -17.61 -5.98 35.35
C ASN A 428 -18.10 -4.89 36.32
N TRP A 429 -18.01 -3.62 35.93
CA TRP A 429 -18.50 -2.49 36.71
C TRP A 429 -20.03 -2.46 36.78
N ALA A 430 -20.72 -2.61 35.64
CA ALA A 430 -22.19 -2.64 35.59
C ALA A 430 -22.79 -3.81 36.41
N SER A 431 -22.03 -4.90 36.59
CA SER A 431 -22.46 -6.07 37.35
C SER A 431 -22.11 -6.01 38.85
N ASN A 432 -21.55 -4.90 39.36
CA ASN A 432 -21.04 -4.76 40.74
C ASN A 432 -20.13 -5.92 41.16
N SER A 433 -19.43 -6.54 40.21
CA SER A 433 -18.50 -7.62 40.50
C SER A 433 -17.26 -7.06 41.22
N THR A 434 -16.70 -7.82 42.16
CA THR A 434 -15.45 -7.42 42.85
C THR A 434 -14.38 -7.14 41.78
N SER A 435 -13.93 -5.89 41.68
CA SER A 435 -12.98 -5.47 40.66
C SER A 435 -11.74 -6.36 40.72
N ARG A 436 -11.46 -7.10 39.64
CA ARG A 436 -10.29 -7.97 39.60
C ARG A 436 -9.03 -7.10 39.67
N PRO A 437 -7.92 -7.58 40.25
CA PRO A 437 -6.66 -6.82 40.28
C PRO A 437 -6.19 -6.35 38.89
N GLU A 438 -6.39 -7.17 37.85
CA GLU A 438 -6.11 -6.80 36.46
C GLU A 438 -6.97 -5.62 35.96
N ASP A 439 -8.23 -5.55 36.39
CA ASP A 439 -9.18 -4.52 35.99
C ASP A 439 -8.80 -3.17 36.61
N GLN A 440 -8.43 -3.18 37.90
CA GLN A 440 -7.90 -2.01 38.58
C GLN A 440 -6.57 -1.54 37.96
N GLN A 441 -5.68 -2.48 37.63
CA GLN A 441 -4.41 -2.18 36.98
C GLN A 441 -4.63 -1.56 35.59
N PHE A 442 -5.61 -2.03 34.81
CA PHE A 442 -5.89 -1.44 33.51
C PHE A 442 -6.59 -0.08 33.62
N LEU A 443 -7.52 0.09 34.57
CA LEU A 443 -8.17 1.38 34.84
C LEU A 443 -7.17 2.46 35.26
N SER A 444 -6.06 2.07 35.92
CA SER A 444 -4.99 2.99 36.32
C SER A 444 -4.37 3.75 35.14
N LEU A 445 -4.44 3.22 33.91
CA LEU A 445 -4.00 3.91 32.69
C LEU A 445 -4.71 5.25 32.49
N TYR A 446 -5.96 5.34 32.93
CA TYR A 446 -6.83 6.52 32.78
C TYR A 446 -6.94 7.34 34.06
N ARG A 447 -6.35 6.91 35.18
CA ARG A 447 -6.36 7.64 36.46
C ARG A 447 -5.14 8.54 36.66
N ARG A 448 -4.37 8.82 35.60
CA ARG A 448 -3.19 9.72 35.69
C ARG A 448 -3.59 11.09 36.25
N PRO A 449 -2.74 11.72 37.08
CA PRO A 449 -3.01 13.01 37.70
C PRO A 449 -3.33 14.07 36.63
N VAL A 450 -4.09 15.10 37.04
CA VAL A 450 -4.43 16.21 36.15
C VAL A 450 -3.12 16.94 35.81
N LEU A 451 -2.94 17.23 34.53
CA LEU A 451 -1.75 17.91 34.04
C LEU A 451 -1.88 19.41 34.33
N GLU A 452 -1.28 19.88 35.42
CA GLU A 452 -1.27 21.31 35.75
C GLU A 452 -0.30 22.07 34.82
N ARG A 453 -0.79 23.09 34.12
CA ARG A 453 -0.02 24.07 33.30
C ARG A 453 1.10 23.46 32.44
N PHE A 454 0.73 22.93 31.28
CA PHE A 454 1.68 22.36 30.33
C PHE A 454 1.57 23.01 28.94
N THR A 455 2.56 23.86 28.61
CA THR A 455 2.71 24.44 27.27
C THR A 455 4.12 24.12 26.75
N PRO A 456 4.28 23.24 25.75
CA PRO A 456 5.59 22.92 25.19
C PRO A 456 6.20 24.17 24.55
N THR A 457 7.42 24.52 24.96
CA THR A 457 8.23 25.54 24.26
C THR A 457 8.59 25.04 22.86
N ARG A 458 8.62 25.89 21.84
CA ARG A 458 9.03 25.47 20.48
C ARG A 458 10.52 25.08 20.43
N PRO A 459 10.91 24.03 19.69
CA PRO A 459 10.06 22.93 19.18
C PRO A 459 9.48 22.04 20.28
N ALA A 460 8.25 21.57 20.06
CA ALA A 460 7.43 20.80 21.00
C ALA A 460 8.08 19.49 21.45
N PHE A 461 8.95 18.91 20.62
CA PHE A 461 9.73 17.71 20.92
C PHE A 461 11.20 18.01 21.27
N LYS A 462 11.49 19.11 21.99
CA LYS A 462 12.84 19.39 22.50
C LYS A 462 13.30 18.40 23.57
N SER A 463 14.57 18.01 23.52
CA SER A 463 15.23 17.38 24.68
C SER A 463 15.40 18.41 25.81
N HIS A 464 15.07 18.02 27.05
CA HIS A 464 15.15 18.90 28.22
C HIS A 464 16.59 19.10 28.76
N ASP A 465 17.57 18.38 28.22
CA ASP A 465 18.97 18.52 28.63
C ASP A 465 19.63 19.77 28.04
N THR A 466 20.32 20.54 28.89
CA THR A 466 21.01 21.81 28.58
C THR A 466 21.74 21.84 27.22
N PRO A 467 21.77 23.01 26.53
CA PRO A 467 22.20 23.13 25.15
C PRO A 467 23.69 22.84 24.99
N LYS A 468 24.03 21.59 24.62
CA LYS A 468 25.33 21.23 24.08
C LYS A 468 25.17 20.97 22.57
N PRO A 469 25.89 21.69 21.70
CA PRO A 469 25.78 21.56 20.24
C PRO A 469 26.26 20.21 19.67
N SER A 470 26.70 19.28 20.53
CA SER A 470 27.22 17.97 20.17
C SER A 470 26.24 16.81 20.41
N GLN A 471 24.95 17.07 20.67
CA GLN A 471 23.99 15.98 20.91
C GLN A 471 23.74 15.15 19.62
N PRO A 472 23.62 13.81 19.73
CA PRO A 472 23.26 12.97 18.59
C PRO A 472 21.87 13.32 18.03
N SER A 473 21.60 12.95 16.77
CA SER A 473 20.23 12.96 16.21
C SER A 473 19.28 12.12 17.06
N TRP A 474 17.97 12.37 17.04
CA TRP A 474 16.95 11.47 17.63
C TRP A 474 17.16 10.01 17.21
N ARG A 475 17.66 9.78 15.99
CA ARG A 475 18.03 8.46 15.45
C ARG A 475 19.21 7.77 16.18
N LYS A 476 20.00 8.52 16.95
CA LYS A 476 21.21 8.08 17.66
C LYS A 476 21.10 8.21 19.18
N LEU A 477 20.22 9.08 19.69
CA LEU A 477 20.05 9.36 21.12
C LEU A 477 19.24 8.30 21.85
N LEU A 478 18.28 7.70 21.16
CA LEU A 478 17.56 6.57 21.70
C LEU A 478 18.45 5.34 21.44
N THR A 479 18.98 4.75 22.52
CA THR A 479 19.30 3.32 22.62
C THR A 479 18.24 2.56 21.83
N PRO A 480 18.59 1.49 21.10
CA PRO A 480 17.62 0.78 20.26
C PRO A 480 16.29 0.62 21.00
N ILE A 481 15.25 1.24 20.45
CA ILE A 481 13.92 1.45 21.06
C ILE A 481 13.35 0.10 21.50
N PHE A 482 13.69 -0.94 20.75
CA PHE A 482 13.22 -2.30 20.95
C PHE A 482 14.35 -3.28 21.32
N GLN A 483 15.64 -2.95 21.14
CA GLN A 483 16.73 -3.85 21.57
C GLN A 483 17.11 -3.61 23.04
N SER A 484 16.69 -4.54 23.89
CA SER A 484 17.04 -4.68 25.32
C SER A 484 16.45 -3.65 26.28
N GLN A 485 15.54 -4.10 27.15
CA GLN A 485 15.94 -4.50 28.51
C GLN A 485 14.90 -5.41 29.20
N GLN A 486 15.48 -6.37 29.95
CA GLN A 486 14.91 -7.27 30.96
C GLN A 486 13.51 -7.84 30.70
N SER A 487 13.50 -9.11 30.28
CA SER A 487 12.48 -10.09 30.67
C SER A 487 12.40 -10.27 32.21
N GLY A 488 12.22 -9.19 32.99
CA GLY A 488 11.29 -9.29 34.08
C GLY A 488 9.99 -9.67 33.40
N LYS A 489 9.56 -10.93 33.56
CA LYS A 489 8.36 -11.48 32.88
C LYS A 489 7.28 -10.41 32.94
N LEU A 490 6.97 -9.72 31.84
CA LEU A 490 5.79 -8.88 31.78
C LEU A 490 4.63 -9.84 32.06
N GLN A 491 4.01 -9.72 33.24
CA GLN A 491 3.09 -10.74 33.72
C GLN A 491 1.67 -10.42 33.30
N THR A 492 1.36 -9.14 33.11
CA THR A 492 0.01 -8.68 32.84
C THR A 492 -0.14 -7.96 31.50
N ALA A 493 -1.35 -8.00 30.95
CA ALA A 493 -1.67 -7.31 29.70
C ALA A 493 -1.49 -5.78 29.81
N CYS A 494 -1.69 -5.21 31.00
CA CYS A 494 -1.54 -3.77 31.22
C CYS A 494 -0.06 -3.35 31.09
N GLU A 495 0.86 -4.08 31.71
CA GLU A 495 2.31 -3.82 31.64
C GLU A 495 2.80 -3.88 30.18
N ILE A 496 2.35 -4.87 29.41
CA ILE A 496 2.71 -5.01 27.99
C ILE A 496 2.20 -3.81 27.18
N VAL A 497 0.98 -3.32 27.44
CA VAL A 497 0.42 -2.15 26.75
C VAL A 497 1.15 -0.87 27.14
N GLN A 498 1.51 -0.70 28.41
CA GLN A 498 2.28 0.46 28.88
C GLN A 498 3.66 0.52 28.21
N GLU A 499 4.39 -0.60 28.22
CA GLU A 499 5.69 -0.70 27.57
C GLU A 499 5.58 -0.41 26.07
N ALA A 500 4.60 -1.03 25.40
CA ALA A 500 4.37 -0.78 23.98
C ALA A 500 4.00 0.68 23.68
N SER A 501 3.29 1.36 24.60
CA SER A 501 2.99 2.79 24.50
C SER A 501 4.25 3.64 24.60
N GLU A 502 5.13 3.39 25.56
CA GLU A 502 6.40 4.11 25.69
C GLU A 502 7.30 3.93 24.46
N GLN A 503 7.39 2.70 23.95
CA GLN A 503 8.12 2.40 22.72
C GLN A 503 7.48 3.05 21.50
N LEU A 504 6.15 3.13 21.42
CA LEU A 504 5.45 3.85 20.35
C LEU A 504 5.80 5.34 20.38
N LYS A 505 5.85 5.96 21.57
CA LYS A 505 6.25 7.37 21.73
C LYS A 505 7.69 7.61 21.29
N ALA A 506 8.61 6.75 21.71
CA ALA A 506 9.99 6.79 21.26
C ALA A 506 10.10 6.66 19.73
N CYS A 507 9.38 5.68 19.15
CA CYS A 507 9.32 5.43 17.72
C CYS A 507 8.76 6.65 16.95
N TRP A 508 7.69 7.27 17.45
CA TRP A 508 7.12 8.48 16.87
C TRP A 508 8.14 9.62 16.82
N ARG A 509 8.84 9.91 17.93
CA ARG A 509 9.83 11.00 17.98
C ARG A 509 10.96 10.80 16.98
N VAL A 510 11.43 9.56 16.81
CA VAL A 510 12.48 9.21 15.81
C VAL A 510 11.99 9.38 14.37
N LEU A 511 10.74 9.00 14.09
CA LEU A 511 10.21 8.99 12.72
C LEU A 511 9.58 10.33 12.31
N ALA A 512 9.04 11.10 13.25
CA ALA A 512 8.36 12.36 12.99
C ALA A 512 9.30 13.56 12.88
N THR A 513 10.55 13.40 13.32
CA THR A 513 11.56 14.46 13.30
C THR A 513 12.83 14.06 12.54
N ASP A 514 13.49 15.05 11.96
CA ASP A 514 14.82 15.00 11.36
C ASP A 514 15.75 15.99 12.08
N GLY A 515 17.06 15.78 12.01
CA GLY A 515 18.04 16.67 12.66
C GLY A 515 18.46 16.24 14.08
N PRO A 516 19.22 17.11 14.79
CA PRO A 516 19.67 16.87 16.17
C PRO A 516 18.52 17.00 17.16
N ALA A 517 18.53 16.27 18.29
CA ALA A 517 17.44 16.36 19.27
C ALA A 517 17.36 17.72 20.00
N SER A 518 18.44 18.49 19.99
CA SER A 518 18.46 19.86 20.49
C SER A 518 17.67 20.83 19.59
N ASP A 519 17.55 20.50 18.30
CA ASP A 519 16.86 21.32 17.29
C ASP A 519 16.18 20.44 16.22
N PRO A 520 15.11 19.71 16.59
CA PRO A 520 14.42 18.81 15.68
C PRO A 520 13.62 19.59 14.63
N ASN A 521 13.72 19.13 13.39
CA ASN A 521 12.88 19.56 12.27
C ASN A 521 11.79 18.53 11.99
N VAL A 522 10.61 18.97 11.56
CA VAL A 522 9.57 18.06 11.02
C VAL A 522 10.10 17.22 9.86
N ASN A 523 9.89 15.90 9.94
CA ASN A 523 10.10 14.99 8.81
C ASN A 523 8.96 15.16 7.78
N GLY A 524 9.33 15.56 6.56
CA GLY A 524 8.38 15.80 5.46
C GLY A 524 7.65 14.54 4.95
N LEU A 525 8.02 13.34 5.41
CA LEU A 525 7.34 12.09 5.08
C LEU A 525 6.11 11.82 5.95
N VAL A 526 5.94 12.52 7.06
CA VAL A 526 4.79 12.36 7.96
C VAL A 526 3.54 12.93 7.30
N LYS A 527 2.48 12.12 7.21
CA LYS A 527 1.17 12.55 6.70
C LYS A 527 0.13 12.62 7.81
N ALA A 528 -0.98 13.29 7.53
CA ALA A 528 -2.12 13.39 8.43
C ALA A 528 -2.68 12.01 8.86
N SER A 529 -2.56 10.98 8.01
CA SER A 529 -2.95 9.62 8.35
C SER A 529 -2.14 9.03 9.52
N GLN A 530 -0.84 9.30 9.59
CA GLN A 530 0.03 8.85 10.68
C GLN A 530 -0.32 9.60 11.98
N ILE A 531 -0.49 10.93 11.89
CA ILE A 531 -0.87 11.79 13.03
C ILE A 531 -2.17 11.27 13.67
N ASN A 532 -3.18 11.01 12.84
CA ASN A 532 -4.46 10.49 13.31
C ASN A 532 -4.32 9.11 13.98
N THR A 533 -3.57 8.20 13.37
CA THR A 533 -3.35 6.86 13.94
C THR A 533 -2.64 6.95 15.29
N TYR A 534 -1.62 7.81 15.41
CA TYR A 534 -0.89 8.03 16.65
C TYR A 534 -1.78 8.67 17.72
N MET A 535 -2.45 9.80 17.41
CA MET A 535 -3.36 10.51 18.32
C MET A 535 -4.46 9.60 18.87
N ARG A 536 -5.10 8.81 18.00
CA ARG A 536 -6.13 7.85 18.44
C ARG A 536 -5.53 6.78 19.34
N THR A 537 -4.33 6.30 19.05
CA THR A 537 -3.68 5.27 19.88
C THR A 537 -3.36 5.81 21.27
N LEU A 538 -2.85 7.04 21.37
CA LEU A 538 -2.61 7.74 22.64
C LEU A 538 -3.90 7.87 23.47
N ALA A 539 -5.03 8.22 22.84
CA ALA A 539 -6.32 8.24 23.52
C ALA A 539 -6.69 6.88 24.13
N PHE A 540 -6.50 5.79 23.39
CA PHE A 540 -6.80 4.44 23.85
C PHE A 540 -5.87 3.93 24.94
N VAL A 541 -4.63 4.44 25.06
CA VAL A 541 -3.71 4.09 26.15
C VAL A 541 -3.72 5.10 27.30
N GLY A 542 -4.55 6.15 27.21
CA GLY A 542 -4.71 7.17 28.26
C GLY A 542 -3.58 8.20 28.34
N ASP A 543 -2.75 8.35 27.31
CA ASP A 543 -1.58 9.25 27.36
C ASP A 543 -1.93 10.68 26.91
N ARG A 544 -2.59 11.41 27.80
CA ARG A 544 -3.09 12.78 27.55
C ARG A 544 -1.97 13.79 27.36
N GLU A 545 -0.87 13.65 28.09
CA GLU A 545 0.26 14.57 28.00
C GLU A 545 0.88 14.50 26.60
N GLU A 546 1.12 13.29 26.09
CA GLU A 546 1.63 13.14 24.73
C GLU A 546 0.62 13.63 23.69
N MET A 547 -0.70 13.44 23.90
CA MET A 547 -1.72 14.00 23.01
C MET A 547 -1.63 15.54 22.93
N VAL A 548 -1.41 16.22 24.06
CA VAL A 548 -1.19 17.67 24.10
C VAL A 548 0.10 18.03 23.34
N ARG A 549 1.20 17.31 23.56
CA ARG A 549 2.48 17.53 22.84
C ARG A 549 2.31 17.38 21.33
N VAL A 550 1.63 16.33 20.89
CA VAL A 550 1.36 16.08 19.47
C VAL A 550 0.52 17.18 18.86
N LEU A 551 -0.53 17.63 19.55
CA LEU A 551 -1.39 18.69 19.02
C LEU A 551 -0.61 20.00 18.87
N TRP A 552 0.19 20.39 19.87
CA TRP A 552 1.10 21.52 19.77
C TRP A 552 2.09 21.40 18.61
N TRP A 553 2.70 20.22 18.43
CA TRP A 553 3.61 19.95 17.33
C TRP A 553 2.92 20.07 15.96
N VAL A 554 1.69 19.54 15.84
CA VAL A 554 0.89 19.65 14.63
C VAL A 554 0.64 21.11 14.26
N ILE A 555 0.15 21.90 15.22
CA ILE A 555 -0.22 23.31 15.01
C ILE A 555 1.02 24.17 14.72
N ARG A 556 2.08 24.01 15.52
CA ARG A 556 3.24 24.93 15.49
C ARG A 556 4.29 24.59 14.45
N GLU A 557 4.39 23.33 14.06
CA GLU A 557 5.53 22.84 13.26
C GLU A 557 5.10 22.10 12.00
N TRP A 558 4.20 21.12 12.11
CA TRP A 558 3.84 20.27 10.96
C TRP A 558 2.91 20.96 9.97
N ALA A 559 1.78 21.52 10.43
CA ALA A 559 0.78 22.13 9.55
C ALA A 559 1.34 23.33 8.74
N PRO A 560 2.16 24.23 9.32
CA PRO A 560 2.81 25.29 8.55
C PRO A 560 3.72 24.76 7.42
N LYS A 561 4.37 23.62 7.63
CA LYS A 561 5.27 23.00 6.63
C LYS A 561 4.51 22.16 5.59
N ALA A 562 3.36 21.59 5.96
CA ALA A 562 2.51 20.84 5.04
C ALA A 562 1.89 21.75 3.96
N GLY A 563 1.68 23.04 4.28
CA GLY A 563 1.13 24.05 3.37
C GLY A 563 -0.37 23.88 3.10
N SER A 564 -0.93 24.74 2.27
CA SER A 564 -2.37 24.78 1.94
C SER A 564 -2.82 23.72 0.93
N GLY A 565 -1.91 22.87 0.43
CA GLY A 565 -2.15 21.89 -0.64
C GLY A 565 -2.54 20.49 -0.16
N LEU A 566 -3.05 20.35 1.07
CA LEU A 566 -3.46 19.04 1.61
C LEU A 566 -4.64 18.47 0.80
N SER A 567 -4.63 17.15 0.58
CA SER A 567 -5.76 16.48 -0.05
C SER A 567 -6.96 16.49 0.90
N LEU A 568 -8.19 16.43 0.36
CA LEU A 568 -9.41 16.34 1.18
C LEU A 568 -9.31 15.19 2.20
N ALA A 569 -8.81 14.03 1.77
CA ALA A 569 -8.62 12.87 2.63
C ALA A 569 -7.59 13.12 3.75
N ASP A 570 -6.54 13.89 3.49
CA ASP A 570 -5.56 14.24 4.53
C ASP A 570 -6.13 15.26 5.52
N ALA A 571 -6.92 16.23 5.05
CA ALA A 571 -7.63 17.18 5.91
C ALA A 571 -8.62 16.46 6.85
N GLU A 572 -9.48 15.58 6.31
CA GLU A 572 -10.40 14.74 7.11
C GLU A 572 -9.67 13.90 8.17
N ARG A 573 -8.47 13.40 7.83
CA ARG A 573 -7.67 12.61 8.77
C ARG A 573 -7.13 13.48 9.91
N LEU A 574 -6.72 14.69 9.61
CA LEU A 574 -6.23 15.66 10.58
C LEU A 574 -7.35 16.12 11.51
N GLU A 575 -8.52 16.44 10.96
CA GLU A 575 -9.73 16.78 11.74
C GLU A 575 -10.10 15.66 12.69
N ARG A 576 -10.09 14.40 12.22
CA ARG A 576 -10.31 13.23 13.07
C ARG A 576 -9.31 13.11 14.23
N ALA A 577 -8.06 13.57 14.05
CA ALA A 577 -7.09 13.60 15.14
C ALA A 577 -7.49 14.62 16.21
N VAL A 578 -7.91 15.83 15.81
CA VAL A 578 -8.37 16.87 16.74
C VAL A 578 -9.67 16.47 17.44
N ARG A 579 -10.61 15.84 16.71
CA ARG A 579 -11.83 15.28 17.31
C ARG A 579 -11.51 14.20 18.34
N ALA A 580 -10.51 13.35 18.10
CA ALA A 580 -10.04 12.38 19.10
C ALA A 580 -9.43 13.06 20.34
N PHE A 581 -8.68 14.16 20.16
CA PHE A 581 -8.17 14.96 21.27
C PHE A 581 -9.30 15.56 22.13
N ARG A 582 -10.25 16.25 21.49
CA ARG A 582 -11.41 16.86 22.17
C ARG A 582 -12.30 15.82 22.86
N ALA A 583 -12.48 14.65 22.24
CA ALA A 583 -13.33 13.59 22.80
C ALA A 583 -12.75 12.93 24.05
N PHE A 584 -11.42 12.75 24.11
CA PHE A 584 -10.81 11.82 25.08
C PHE A 584 -9.71 12.41 25.96
N ALA A 585 -9.06 13.51 25.55
CA ALA A 585 -8.06 14.20 26.35
C ALA A 585 -8.64 15.44 27.04
N GLU A 586 -9.28 16.34 26.28
CA GLU A 586 -9.85 17.61 26.80
C GLU A 586 -10.72 17.44 28.05
N PRO A 587 -11.64 16.45 28.16
CA PRO A 587 -12.50 16.32 29.35
C PRO A 587 -11.75 15.98 30.65
N MET A 588 -10.48 15.61 30.53
CA MET A 588 -9.60 15.16 31.60
C MET A 588 -8.42 16.14 31.85
N LEU A 589 -8.43 17.30 31.20
CA LEU A 589 -7.40 18.35 31.30
C LEU A 589 -8.01 19.61 31.90
N ASP A 590 -7.17 20.43 32.54
CA ASP A 590 -7.58 21.75 33.01
C ASP A 590 -7.73 22.73 31.84
N GLU A 591 -8.64 23.70 32.00
CA GLU A 591 -8.85 24.75 31.01
C GLU A 591 -7.57 25.57 30.76
N ASP A 592 -6.71 25.71 31.78
CA ASP A 592 -5.37 26.33 31.67
C ASP A 592 -4.46 25.65 30.64
N VAL A 593 -4.69 24.37 30.31
CA VAL A 593 -3.94 23.62 29.28
C VAL A 593 -4.63 23.71 27.92
N VAL A 594 -5.97 23.71 27.90
CA VAL A 594 -6.77 23.63 26.67
C VAL A 594 -6.97 25.00 26.01
N ALA A 595 -7.22 26.05 26.79
CA ALA A 595 -7.46 27.39 26.27
C ALA A 595 -6.31 27.90 25.36
N PRO A 596 -5.02 27.78 25.75
CA PRO A 596 -3.92 28.21 24.89
C PRO A 596 -3.81 27.43 23.56
N LEU A 597 -4.18 26.14 23.56
CA LEU A 597 -4.23 25.33 22.33
C LEU A 597 -5.32 25.83 21.38
N ARG A 598 -6.50 26.13 21.95
CA ARG A 598 -7.65 26.64 21.20
C ARG A 598 -7.34 28.02 20.62
N GLU A 599 -6.75 28.91 21.41
CA GLU A 599 -6.31 30.24 20.98
C GLU A 599 -5.27 30.16 19.86
N GLU A 600 -4.24 29.33 19.96
CA GLU A 600 -3.22 29.20 18.90
C GLU A 600 -3.84 28.69 17.58
N ILE A 601 -4.80 27.75 17.62
CA ILE A 601 -5.49 27.30 16.41
C ILE A 601 -6.23 28.47 15.77
N ILE A 602 -6.99 29.24 16.56
CA ILE A 602 -7.76 30.38 16.10
C ILE A 602 -6.84 31.46 15.50
N GLU A 603 -5.75 31.81 16.18
CA GLU A 603 -4.77 32.79 15.69
C GLU A 603 -4.17 32.38 14.34
N GLN A 604 -3.79 31.11 14.20
CA GLN A 604 -3.24 30.61 12.93
C GLN A 604 -4.30 30.49 11.82
N SER A 605 -5.59 30.37 12.14
CA SER A 605 -6.67 30.38 11.14
C SER A 605 -6.87 31.76 10.50
N TYR A 606 -6.53 32.85 11.19
CA TYR A 606 -6.70 34.23 10.69
C TYR A 606 -5.45 34.83 10.03
N GLY A 607 -4.29 34.17 10.10
CA GLY A 607 -3.04 34.63 9.48
C GLY A 607 -2.96 34.44 7.96
N GLU A 608 -1.95 35.04 7.32
CA GLU A 608 -1.66 34.89 5.88
C GLU A 608 -1.41 33.42 5.46
N SER A 609 -1.00 32.58 6.42
CA SER A 609 -0.93 31.12 6.27
C SER A 609 -2.23 30.50 6.77
N LYS A 610 -3.19 30.22 5.87
CA LYS A 610 -4.44 29.51 6.22
C LYS A 610 -4.12 28.18 6.93
N CYS A 611 -4.29 28.13 8.25
CA CYS A 611 -4.16 26.89 9.01
C CYS A 611 -5.20 25.87 8.53
N VAL A 612 -4.75 24.63 8.30
CA VAL A 612 -5.61 23.53 7.85
C VAL A 612 -6.34 22.85 9.03
N VAL A 613 -6.06 23.30 10.25
CA VAL A 613 -6.67 22.78 11.48
C VAL A 613 -7.67 23.80 12.01
N TYR A 614 -8.87 23.33 12.39
CA TYR A 614 -9.85 24.12 13.14
C TYR A 614 -10.21 23.39 14.44
N TRP A 615 -10.82 24.11 15.38
CA TRP A 615 -11.32 23.55 16.63
C TRP A 615 -12.75 23.03 16.44
N PRO A 616 -13.01 21.71 16.50
CA PRO A 616 -14.35 21.16 16.27
C PRO A 616 -15.36 21.62 17.32
N GLY A 617 -16.64 21.69 16.97
CA GLY A 617 -17.75 21.93 17.92
C GLY A 617 -18.22 20.65 18.62
N ASP A 618 -19.01 20.78 19.69
CA ASP A 618 -19.43 19.62 20.50
C ASP A 618 -20.33 18.64 19.72
N GLU A 619 -21.17 19.14 18.81
CA GLU A 619 -21.99 18.29 17.91
C GLU A 619 -21.12 17.39 17.01
N GLU A 620 -20.01 17.92 16.49
CA GLU A 620 -19.07 17.15 15.65
C GLU A 620 -18.31 16.09 16.46
N ILE A 621 -18.12 16.33 17.77
CA ILE A 621 -17.53 15.34 18.67
C ILE A 621 -18.50 14.18 18.90
N GLU A 622 -19.78 14.47 19.13
CA GLU A 622 -20.81 13.44 19.26
C GLU A 622 -20.96 12.63 17.97
N GLU A 623 -21.01 13.29 16.81
CA GLU A 623 -21.03 12.60 15.51
C GLU A 623 -19.80 11.70 15.32
N TYR A 624 -18.61 12.20 15.68
CA TYR A 624 -17.37 11.42 15.60
C TYR A 624 -17.43 10.17 16.48
N ILE A 625 -17.87 10.29 17.73
CA ILE A 625 -18.00 9.16 18.65
C ILE A 625 -19.03 8.16 18.11
N ASN A 626 -20.18 8.64 17.64
CA ASN A 626 -21.25 7.80 17.11
C ASN A 626 -20.94 7.18 15.74
N SER A 627 -19.95 7.70 15.01
CA SER A 627 -19.51 7.13 13.74
C SER A 627 -18.78 5.78 13.85
N ASP A 628 -18.36 5.37 15.06
CA ASP A 628 -17.74 4.07 15.29
C ASP A 628 -18.79 2.96 15.43
N GLU A 629 -19.02 2.23 14.33
CA GLU A 629 -19.97 1.11 14.25
C GLU A 629 -19.69 0.00 15.28
N TRP A 630 -18.44 -0.14 15.73
CA TRP A 630 -18.03 -1.18 16.67
C TRP A 630 -18.14 -0.77 18.14
N GLY A 631 -18.54 0.48 18.44
CA GLY A 631 -18.75 0.93 19.81
C GLY A 631 -17.47 1.20 20.62
N ASN A 632 -16.28 1.16 20.03
CA ASN A 632 -15.03 1.28 20.79
C ASN A 632 -14.82 2.70 21.32
N LEU A 633 -15.21 3.72 20.55
CA LEU A 633 -15.14 5.12 20.98
C LEU A 633 -16.11 5.41 22.14
N GLN A 634 -17.31 4.85 22.09
CA GLN A 634 -18.33 4.94 23.14
C GLN A 634 -17.84 4.24 24.41
N ASN A 635 -17.28 3.03 24.26
CA ASN A 635 -16.69 2.29 25.37
C ASN A 635 -15.56 3.07 26.03
N LEU A 636 -14.67 3.70 25.25
CA LEU A 636 -13.59 4.53 25.78
C LEU A 636 -14.13 5.74 26.55
N ARG A 637 -15.14 6.45 26.02
CA ARG A 637 -15.78 7.57 26.72
C ARG A 637 -16.35 7.14 28.07
N ALA A 638 -17.08 6.03 28.09
CA ALA A 638 -17.68 5.51 29.32
C ALA A 638 -16.62 5.15 30.38
N VAL A 639 -15.51 4.52 29.97
CA VAL A 639 -14.39 4.21 30.88
C VAL A 639 -13.72 5.49 31.41
N LEU A 640 -13.59 6.54 30.60
CA LEU A 640 -13.03 7.82 31.04
C LEU A 640 -13.95 8.52 32.07
N THR A 641 -15.27 8.50 31.85
CA THR A 641 -16.24 9.01 32.83
C THR A 641 -16.11 8.25 34.15
N MET A 642 -16.08 6.91 34.10
CA MET A 642 -15.87 6.08 35.30
C MET A 642 -14.56 6.37 36.01
N ALA A 643 -13.47 6.62 35.28
CA ALA A 643 -12.18 6.95 35.86
C ALA A 643 -12.18 8.31 36.54
N LYS A 644 -12.94 9.28 36.02
CA LYS A 644 -13.15 10.60 36.61
C LYS A 644 -13.97 10.51 37.89
N ASP A 645 -15.13 9.86 37.84
CA ASP A 645 -16.03 9.70 38.99
C ASP A 645 -15.31 9.00 40.16
N ALA A 646 -14.54 7.96 39.86
CA ALA A 646 -13.75 7.24 40.88
C ALA A 646 -12.69 8.13 41.55
N LYS A 647 -12.11 9.08 40.81
CA LYS A 647 -11.12 10.02 41.34
C LYS A 647 -11.79 11.06 42.26
N GLU A 648 -12.95 11.59 41.85
CA GLU A 648 -13.71 12.56 42.65
C GLU A 648 -14.17 11.94 43.98
N HIS A 649 -14.55 10.65 43.98
CA HIS A 649 -14.84 9.90 45.21
C HIS A 649 -13.61 9.71 46.11
N GLU A 650 -12.45 9.36 45.56
CA GLU A 650 -11.19 9.23 46.32
C GLU A 650 -10.69 10.57 46.91
N GLU A 651 -11.04 11.70 46.29
CA GLU A 651 -10.73 13.05 46.80
C GLU A 651 -11.74 13.54 47.85
N CYS A 652 -13.00 13.05 47.84
CA CYS A 652 -13.99 13.36 48.88
C CYS A 652 -13.81 12.57 50.18
N GLU A 653 -13.16 11.40 50.13
CA GLU A 653 -12.89 10.55 51.29
C GLU A 653 -11.58 10.89 52.03
N LYS A 654 -10.73 11.76 51.44
CA LYS A 654 -9.49 12.29 52.04
C LYS A 654 -9.73 13.66 52.63
#